data_AF-A0A7L2PAW9-F1
#
_entry.id   AF-A0A7L2PAW9-F1
#
_cell.length_a   1.000
_cell.length_b   1.000
_cell.length_c   1.000
_cell.angle_alpha   90.00
_cell.angle_beta   90.00
_cell.angle_gamma   90.00
#
_symmetry.space_group_name_H-M   'P 1'
#
loop_
_entity.id
_entity.type
_entity.pdbx_description
1 polymer ?
#
loop_
_entity_poly.entity_id
_entity_poly.type
_entity_poly.pdbx_seq_one_letter_code
_entity_poly.pdbx_strand_id
1 'polypeptide(L)'
;FQRHVYTYRILPDDEGLLSVQTIQGIQAKCFHTLPDLIGAYQHPNNGLVTPLLHPVHRPRQDEDSDGEDARGWGHTVPCPGASPSSRTHIPQQLHQRLQEQVHSSPASDFMGFMAEYLTHHVQDLEALCHGHPQLRHLSTALATACRALHSEIDFTLAGLETLARVFEAPVSPRSPAREQGFLSSDPDLEMLLNKISTVNHLLSSLEKKVLKSLQETVTRHNLALPSVAVAPLPAARPLAVQNFEVKVGKSQHVALTVDVESGTMTITKRGSGSLEEVIPQDKILQLIKYQSVQSKVRLVCARENQKSLSRDFIFPSARKREAFCQLLQLMKIQHSNLDEPEIISVYVGTWNMGSTPPPRSLASWLTSRGLGHTQDETTACIPHDIYVIGTQENSLGDREWVEFLCASLKTLTAIDYRVVALQCLWSIKIVVLVKPEHQRRISHVHTSSVKTGIANTLGNKGAVGISFLFNGTSFGFINCHLASGSEKTHRRNQNYSDILHSLSLGDKRLAGFDLTLRFTHLFWFGDLNYRLDMDVQDILTHIVKKEFQALLAVDQLNLEREKSKVFLRFSEGDISFPPTYRYERGTRDTYMWQKSKPTGMRINVPSWCDRILWKSHPETHVVCNSYGCTDDIVTSDHSPVFATFEVGVTSQFVPKEAPGYSPEALACIEWESIEVMLKTTSRSKCYIEFHSYCLEEMQRSGENTFQNCDIPGFLKLGWSSKHLPVV
;
A
#
# COMPACT_ATOMS: atom_id res chain seq x y z
N PHE A 1 -44.11 -1.83 6.19
CA PHE A 1 -42.69 -2.22 6.09
C PHE A 1 -41.94 -1.20 5.23
N GLN A 2 -40.95 -0.54 5.81
CA GLN A 2 -40.22 0.61 5.25
C GLN A 2 -39.14 0.13 4.27
N ARG A 3 -39.21 0.56 3.00
CA ARG A 3 -38.20 0.60 1.91
C ARG A 3 -36.74 0.14 2.21
N HIS A 4 -36.53 -1.03 2.77
CA HIS A 4 -35.24 -1.68 2.98
C HIS A 4 -35.27 -3.04 2.28
N VAL A 5 -34.23 -3.33 1.50
CA VAL A 5 -34.02 -4.67 0.93
C VAL A 5 -33.22 -5.46 1.96
N TYR A 6 -33.85 -6.48 2.57
CA TYR A 6 -33.17 -7.40 3.46
C TYR A 6 -32.58 -8.55 2.63
N THR A 7 -31.27 -8.74 2.70
CA THR A 7 -30.59 -9.84 2.00
C THR A 7 -30.48 -11.02 2.96
N TYR A 8 -31.24 -12.08 2.68
CA TYR A 8 -31.16 -13.35 3.42
C TYR A 8 -30.15 -14.27 2.72
N ARG A 9 -29.35 -15.00 3.51
CA ARG A 9 -28.54 -16.11 2.98
C ARG A 9 -29.16 -17.42 3.43
N ILE A 10 -29.47 -18.28 2.46
CA ILE A 10 -29.91 -19.65 2.71
C ILE A 10 -28.69 -20.52 2.44
N LEU A 11 -28.13 -21.11 3.49
CA LEU A 11 -26.95 -21.97 3.40
C LEU A 11 -27.26 -23.28 4.12
N PRO A 12 -26.79 -24.44 3.62
CA PRO A 12 -26.78 -25.66 4.41
C PRO A 12 -25.94 -25.45 5.67
N ASP A 13 -26.45 -25.83 6.84
CA ASP A 13 -25.65 -25.92 8.06
C ASP A 13 -24.84 -27.22 8.11
N ASP A 14 -24.08 -27.41 9.19
CA ASP A 14 -23.18 -28.56 9.38
C ASP A 14 -23.93 -29.92 9.40
N GLU A 15 -25.26 -29.90 9.58
CA GLU A 15 -26.14 -31.07 9.55
C GLU A 15 -26.87 -31.23 8.21
N GLY A 16 -26.61 -30.33 7.25
CA GLY A 16 -27.21 -30.34 5.91
C GLY A 16 -28.59 -29.69 5.81
N LEU A 17 -29.05 -28.99 6.85
CA LEU A 17 -30.33 -28.29 6.87
C LEU A 17 -30.19 -26.89 6.26
N LEU A 18 -31.20 -26.45 5.51
CA LEU A 18 -31.26 -25.10 4.94
C LEU A 18 -31.48 -24.07 6.07
N SER A 19 -30.41 -23.40 6.47
CA SER A 19 -30.41 -22.34 7.48
C SER A 19 -30.61 -20.97 6.84
N VAL A 20 -31.61 -20.22 7.31
CA VAL A 20 -31.86 -18.84 6.86
C VAL A 20 -31.17 -17.88 7.81
N GLN A 21 -29.99 -17.38 7.41
CA GLN A 21 -29.20 -16.45 8.20
C GLN A 21 -29.70 -15.00 8.05
N THR A 22 -29.77 -14.30 9.17
CA THR A 22 -30.16 -12.88 9.26
C THR A 22 -29.10 -12.10 10.05
N ILE A 23 -29.23 -10.77 10.12
CA ILE A 23 -28.33 -9.92 10.91
C ILE A 23 -28.29 -10.34 12.40
N GLN A 24 -27.17 -10.06 13.09
CA GLN A 24 -26.90 -10.50 14.47
C GLN A 24 -28.08 -10.21 15.44
N GLY A 25 -28.50 -11.25 16.17
CA GLY A 25 -29.49 -11.16 17.25
C GLY A 25 -30.80 -11.93 17.02
N ILE A 26 -31.02 -12.53 15.84
CA ILE A 26 -32.20 -13.36 15.54
C ILE A 26 -31.78 -14.82 15.43
N GLN A 27 -32.49 -15.71 16.11
CA GLN A 27 -32.22 -17.14 16.09
C GLN A 27 -32.46 -17.71 14.67
N ALA A 28 -31.45 -18.36 14.09
CA ALA A 28 -31.54 -18.93 12.76
C ALA A 28 -32.57 -20.06 12.72
N LYS A 29 -33.43 -20.07 11.68
CA LYS A 29 -34.37 -21.15 11.42
C LYS A 29 -33.75 -22.11 10.39
N CYS A 30 -33.78 -23.41 10.68
CA CYS A 30 -33.28 -24.46 9.81
C CYS A 30 -34.42 -25.30 9.24
N PHE A 31 -34.32 -25.72 7.99
CA PHE A 31 -35.34 -26.48 7.26
C PHE A 31 -34.72 -27.68 6.54
N HIS A 32 -35.41 -28.81 6.51
CA HIS A 32 -34.90 -30.04 5.90
C HIS A 32 -34.98 -30.01 4.38
N THR A 33 -35.97 -29.31 3.82
CA THR A 33 -36.19 -29.23 2.38
C THR A 33 -36.55 -27.81 1.93
N LEU A 34 -36.27 -27.48 0.67
CA LEU A 34 -36.63 -26.19 0.08
C LEU A 34 -38.16 -25.93 0.10
N PRO A 35 -39.04 -26.92 -0.14
CA PRO A 35 -40.48 -26.77 0.04
C PRO A 35 -40.89 -26.35 1.46
N ASP A 36 -40.27 -26.91 2.51
CA ASP A 36 -40.60 -26.56 3.91
C ASP A 36 -40.23 -25.11 4.23
N LEU A 37 -39.06 -24.68 3.74
CA LEU A 37 -38.61 -23.29 3.84
C LEU A 37 -39.61 -22.36 3.14
N ILE A 38 -40.00 -22.68 1.91
CA ILE A 38 -40.96 -21.88 1.14
C ILE A 38 -42.30 -21.82 1.86
N GLY A 39 -42.82 -22.95 2.34
CA GLY A 39 -44.09 -23.01 3.08
C GLY A 39 -44.07 -22.17 4.36
N ALA A 40 -42.99 -22.25 5.14
CA ALA A 40 -42.86 -21.48 6.38
C ALA A 40 -42.86 -19.96 6.16
N TYR A 41 -42.30 -19.49 5.03
CA TYR A 41 -42.16 -18.08 4.68
C TYR A 41 -43.26 -17.55 3.75
N GLN A 42 -44.15 -18.42 3.25
CA GLN A 42 -45.39 -18.04 2.56
C GLN A 42 -46.46 -17.50 3.52
N HIS A 43 -46.34 -17.75 4.82
CA HIS A 43 -47.29 -17.20 5.80
C HIS A 43 -47.18 -15.66 5.88
N PRO A 44 -48.32 -14.93 5.95
CA PRO A 44 -48.37 -13.46 5.80
C PRO A 44 -47.48 -12.65 6.76
N ASN A 45 -47.04 -13.27 7.87
CA ASN A 45 -46.28 -12.61 8.94
C ASN A 45 -44.79 -13.00 8.98
N ASN A 46 -44.31 -13.87 8.08
CA ASN A 46 -42.93 -14.38 8.11
C ASN A 46 -42.01 -13.78 7.02
N GLY A 47 -42.53 -13.03 6.04
CA GLY A 47 -41.77 -12.02 5.30
C GLY A 47 -40.68 -12.50 4.34
N LEU A 48 -40.96 -13.44 3.42
CA LEU A 48 -39.97 -13.81 2.39
C LEU A 48 -40.54 -14.15 1.00
N VAL A 49 -41.86 -14.08 0.79
CA VAL A 49 -42.43 -14.41 -0.53
C VAL A 49 -43.38 -13.32 -1.01
N THR A 50 -42.96 -12.59 -2.04
CA THR A 50 -43.87 -11.83 -2.92
C THR A 50 -43.69 -12.38 -4.33
N PRO A 51 -44.77 -12.72 -5.06
CA PRO A 51 -44.66 -13.07 -6.46
C PRO A 51 -44.18 -11.85 -7.25
N LEU A 52 -43.13 -12.02 -8.05
CA LEU A 52 -42.61 -10.95 -8.90
C LEU A 52 -43.70 -10.52 -9.90
N LEU A 53 -44.04 -9.22 -9.92
CA LEU A 53 -45.02 -8.65 -10.85
C LEU A 53 -44.58 -8.77 -12.32
N HIS A 54 -43.29 -9.00 -12.57
CA HIS A 54 -42.70 -9.16 -13.89
C HIS A 54 -41.71 -10.33 -13.91
N PRO A 55 -41.72 -11.17 -14.96
CA PRO A 55 -40.74 -12.25 -15.10
C PRO A 55 -39.32 -11.70 -15.27
N VAL A 56 -38.35 -12.27 -14.55
CA VAL A 56 -36.93 -11.93 -14.71
C VAL A 56 -36.44 -12.59 -16.00
N HIS A 57 -36.13 -11.79 -17.01
CA HIS A 57 -35.54 -12.28 -18.25
C HIS A 57 -34.08 -12.69 -18.02
N ARG A 58 -33.74 -13.90 -18.44
CA ARG A 58 -32.35 -14.36 -18.49
C ARG A 58 -31.57 -13.44 -19.45
N PRO A 59 -30.37 -12.96 -19.09
CA PRO A 59 -29.55 -12.21 -20.03
C PRO A 59 -29.27 -13.09 -21.25
N ARG A 60 -29.57 -12.57 -22.44
CA ARG A 60 -29.11 -13.18 -23.70
C ARG A 60 -27.59 -13.14 -23.71
N GLN A 61 -26.98 -14.27 -24.08
CA GLN A 61 -25.59 -14.31 -24.50
C GLN A 61 -25.49 -13.55 -25.82
N ASP A 62 -24.89 -12.36 -25.80
CA ASP A 62 -24.35 -11.77 -27.01
C ASP A 62 -23.01 -12.48 -27.27
N GLU A 63 -22.94 -13.14 -28.43
CA GLU A 63 -21.75 -13.76 -28.99
C GLU A 63 -20.77 -12.66 -29.42
N ASP A 64 -19.70 -12.45 -28.64
CA ASP A 64 -18.44 -11.92 -29.14
C ASP A 64 -17.38 -13.00 -28.90
N SER A 65 -17.25 -13.88 -29.89
CA SER A 65 -16.21 -14.90 -29.98
C SER A 65 -15.10 -14.36 -30.89
N ASP A 66 -13.98 -13.93 -30.30
CA ASP A 66 -12.69 -13.93 -31.00
C ASP A 66 -12.08 -15.32 -30.81
N GLY A 67 -12.11 -16.13 -31.87
CA GLY A 67 -11.50 -17.45 -31.91
C GLY A 67 -10.03 -17.39 -32.34
N GLU A 68 -9.24 -18.32 -31.81
CA GLU A 68 -8.13 -18.95 -32.54
C GLU A 68 -8.31 -20.48 -32.54
N ASP A 69 -7.89 -21.07 -33.66
CA ASP A 69 -8.23 -22.37 -34.22
C ASP A 69 -7.78 -23.61 -33.43
N ALA A 70 -8.59 -24.68 -33.50
CA ALA A 70 -8.09 -26.03 -33.82
C ALA A 70 -9.21 -27.01 -34.23
N ARG A 71 -9.23 -27.32 -35.53
CA ARG A 71 -9.48 -28.62 -36.20
C ARG A 71 -10.50 -29.58 -35.58
N GLY A 72 -11.51 -29.88 -36.39
CA GLY A 72 -12.69 -30.66 -36.00
C GLY A 72 -12.44 -32.12 -35.66
N TRP A 73 -13.51 -32.76 -35.20
CA TRP A 73 -13.90 -34.16 -35.47
C TRP A 73 -15.41 -34.29 -35.29
N GLY A 74 -15.99 -35.19 -36.08
CA GLY A 74 -17.40 -35.23 -36.44
C GLY A 74 -18.38 -35.63 -35.32
N HIS A 75 -19.62 -35.27 -35.58
CA HIS A 75 -20.81 -35.73 -34.87
C HIS A 75 -20.99 -37.25 -34.99
N THR A 76 -21.20 -37.91 -33.85
CA THR A 76 -21.91 -39.20 -33.78
C THR A 76 -22.97 -39.14 -32.68
N VAL A 77 -24.20 -39.37 -33.10
CA VAL A 77 -25.39 -39.60 -32.28
C VAL A 77 -25.29 -40.99 -31.64
N PRO A 78 -25.76 -41.20 -30.39
CA PRO A 78 -26.18 -42.53 -29.96
C PRO A 78 -27.67 -42.58 -29.62
N CYS A 79 -28.34 -43.53 -30.28
CA CYS A 79 -29.64 -44.08 -29.88
C CYS A 79 -29.52 -44.93 -28.58
N PRO A 80 -30.65 -45.19 -27.88
CA PRO A 80 -30.66 -45.72 -26.53
C PRO A 80 -30.73 -47.26 -26.48
N GLY A 81 -30.04 -47.87 -25.51
CA GLY A 81 -30.31 -49.23 -25.09
C GLY A 81 -29.09 -50.01 -24.59
N ALA A 82 -28.90 -50.07 -23.27
CA ALA A 82 -28.30 -51.22 -22.59
C ALA A 82 -28.59 -51.15 -21.07
N SER A 83 -29.04 -52.27 -20.51
CA SER A 83 -29.34 -52.56 -19.12
C SER A 83 -28.08 -52.67 -18.24
N PRO A 84 -28.19 -52.56 -16.90
CA PRO A 84 -27.07 -52.24 -16.02
C PRO A 84 -26.30 -53.48 -15.58
N SER A 85 -24.97 -53.47 -15.75
CA SER A 85 -24.06 -54.37 -15.04
C SER A 85 -23.30 -53.60 -13.95
N SER A 86 -23.15 -54.29 -12.83
CA SER A 86 -22.64 -53.85 -11.54
C SER A 86 -21.36 -53.00 -11.62
N ARG A 87 -21.49 -51.69 -11.33
CA ARG A 87 -20.34 -50.85 -10.96
C ARG A 87 -20.22 -50.79 -9.45
N THR A 88 -19.05 -51.12 -8.95
CA THR A 88 -18.60 -50.78 -7.60
C THR A 88 -18.76 -49.29 -7.37
N HIS A 89 -19.67 -48.92 -6.46
CA HIS A 89 -19.97 -47.53 -6.14
C HIS A 89 -18.82 -46.90 -5.34
N ILE A 90 -18.17 -45.90 -5.92
CA ILE A 90 -17.42 -44.92 -5.13
C ILE A 90 -18.44 -44.09 -4.34
N PRO A 91 -18.16 -43.74 -3.06
CA PRO A 91 -19.05 -42.91 -2.26
C PRO A 91 -19.37 -41.61 -2.99
N GLN A 92 -20.66 -41.29 -3.17
CA GLN A 92 -21.12 -40.08 -3.86
C GLN A 92 -20.46 -38.79 -3.34
N GLN A 93 -20.09 -38.75 -2.06
CA GLN A 93 -19.33 -37.64 -1.47
C GLN A 93 -17.95 -37.41 -2.09
N LEU A 94 -17.24 -38.47 -2.49
CA LEU A 94 -15.92 -38.33 -3.12
C LEU A 94 -16.06 -37.78 -4.54
N HIS A 95 -17.08 -38.26 -5.27
CA HIS A 95 -17.40 -37.78 -6.62
C HIS A 95 -17.83 -36.30 -6.61
N GLN A 96 -18.62 -35.91 -5.60
CA GLN A 96 -19.09 -34.54 -5.42
C GLN A 96 -17.96 -33.58 -5.01
N ARG A 97 -17.06 -33.98 -4.09
CA ARG A 97 -15.88 -33.17 -3.72
C ARG A 97 -14.90 -32.99 -4.88
N LEU A 98 -14.74 -34.01 -5.74
CA LEU A 98 -13.90 -33.93 -6.92
C LEU A 98 -14.50 -33.01 -8.00
N GLN A 99 -15.82 -33.07 -8.22
CA GLN A 99 -16.52 -32.13 -9.12
C GLN A 99 -16.48 -30.68 -8.62
N GLU A 100 -16.62 -30.45 -7.31
CA GLU A 100 -16.52 -29.11 -6.72
C GLU A 100 -15.12 -28.50 -6.87
N GLN A 101 -14.05 -29.31 -6.85
CA GLN A 101 -12.69 -28.81 -7.09
C GLN A 101 -12.41 -28.52 -8.57
N VAL A 102 -12.92 -29.33 -9.51
CA VAL A 102 -12.74 -29.14 -10.96
C VAL A 102 -13.41 -27.86 -11.47
N HIS A 103 -14.56 -27.47 -10.91
CA HIS A 103 -15.29 -26.27 -11.33
C HIS A 103 -14.84 -24.96 -10.66
N SER A 104 -13.82 -25.00 -9.78
CA SER A 104 -13.34 -23.84 -9.02
C SER A 104 -12.20 -23.06 -9.69
N SER A 105 -11.67 -23.52 -10.83
CA SER A 105 -10.63 -22.82 -11.60
C SER A 105 -10.68 -23.15 -13.10
N PRO A 106 -11.08 -22.23 -13.99
CA PRO A 106 -11.11 -22.49 -15.43
C PRO A 106 -9.83 -22.05 -16.16
N ALA A 107 -8.65 -22.09 -15.54
CA ALA A 107 -7.42 -21.58 -16.16
C ALA A 107 -6.18 -22.48 -16.00
N SER A 108 -6.35 -23.79 -15.98
CA SER A 108 -5.23 -24.72 -16.11
C SER A 108 -5.71 -26.01 -16.76
N ASP A 109 -5.14 -26.34 -17.93
CA ASP A 109 -5.38 -27.58 -18.68
C ASP A 109 -5.26 -28.82 -17.77
N PHE A 110 -4.44 -28.73 -16.71
CA PHE A 110 -4.26 -29.72 -15.65
C PHE A 110 -5.58 -30.15 -14.96
N MET A 111 -6.48 -29.21 -14.66
CA MET A 111 -7.73 -29.53 -13.94
C MET A 111 -8.73 -30.25 -14.85
N GLY A 112 -8.74 -29.95 -16.14
CA GLY A 112 -9.51 -30.69 -17.15
C GLY A 112 -9.03 -32.13 -17.30
N PHE A 113 -7.71 -32.34 -17.37
CA PHE A 113 -7.13 -33.68 -17.44
C PHE A 113 -7.33 -34.51 -16.17
N MET A 114 -7.23 -33.89 -14.99
CA MET A 114 -7.53 -34.56 -13.72
C MET A 114 -9.00 -34.99 -13.65
N ALA A 115 -9.93 -34.16 -14.15
CA ALA A 115 -11.34 -34.53 -14.25
C ALA A 115 -11.55 -35.74 -15.17
N GLU A 116 -10.87 -35.78 -16.31
CA GLU A 116 -10.94 -36.87 -17.29
C GLU A 116 -10.39 -38.20 -16.73
N TYR A 117 -9.25 -38.17 -16.04
CA TYR A 117 -8.72 -39.33 -15.31
C TYR A 117 -9.69 -39.81 -14.23
N LEU A 118 -10.28 -38.90 -13.46
CA LEU A 118 -11.26 -39.21 -12.42
C LEU A 118 -12.61 -39.68 -12.98
N THR A 119 -12.90 -39.52 -14.26
CA THR A 119 -14.02 -40.19 -14.92
C THR A 119 -13.69 -41.59 -15.44
N HIS A 120 -12.41 -41.91 -15.68
CA HIS A 120 -11.94 -43.19 -16.25
C HIS A 120 -11.08 -44.06 -15.29
N HIS A 121 -10.97 -43.68 -14.01
CA HIS A 121 -10.13 -44.26 -12.94
C HIS A 121 -10.35 -45.74 -12.58
N VAL A 122 -11.36 -46.41 -13.13
CA VAL A 122 -11.81 -47.75 -12.70
C VAL A 122 -10.70 -48.81 -12.87
N GLN A 123 -9.88 -48.68 -13.90
CA GLN A 123 -8.85 -49.67 -14.26
C GLN A 123 -7.61 -49.61 -13.35
N ASP A 124 -7.18 -48.42 -12.95
CA ASP A 124 -6.09 -48.25 -11.98
C ASP A 124 -6.54 -48.62 -10.55
N LEU A 125 -7.82 -48.40 -10.23
CA LEU A 125 -8.42 -48.84 -8.96
C LEU A 125 -8.52 -50.37 -8.88
N GLU A 126 -8.93 -51.02 -9.97
CA GLU A 126 -8.92 -52.48 -10.08
C GLU A 126 -7.51 -53.06 -10.01
N ALA A 127 -6.51 -52.45 -10.67
CA ALA A 127 -5.12 -52.87 -10.57
C ALA A 127 -4.59 -52.80 -9.13
N LEU A 128 -4.91 -51.72 -8.40
CA LEU A 128 -4.62 -51.56 -6.97
C LEU A 128 -5.29 -52.64 -6.11
N CYS A 129 -6.57 -52.94 -6.36
CA CYS A 129 -7.31 -53.98 -5.64
C CYS A 129 -6.72 -55.39 -5.86
N HIS A 130 -6.08 -55.63 -7.01
CA HIS A 130 -5.40 -56.89 -7.32
C HIS A 130 -3.90 -56.89 -6.95
N GLY A 131 -3.42 -55.87 -6.22
CA GLY A 131 -2.05 -55.79 -5.72
C GLY A 131 -1.00 -55.42 -6.77
N HIS A 132 -1.41 -54.90 -7.93
CA HIS A 132 -0.49 -54.39 -8.94
C HIS A 132 -0.09 -52.94 -8.62
N PRO A 133 1.21 -52.63 -8.43
CA PRO A 133 1.67 -51.31 -7.99
C PRO A 133 1.78 -50.27 -9.12
N GLN A 134 1.48 -50.63 -10.37
CA GLN A 134 1.66 -49.75 -11.53
C GLN A 134 0.33 -49.09 -11.92
N LEU A 135 0.20 -47.79 -11.61
CA LEU A 135 -0.95 -46.94 -11.96
C LEU A 135 -0.75 -46.32 -13.33
N ARG A 136 -0.97 -47.13 -14.37
CA ARG A 136 -0.60 -46.76 -15.75
C ARG A 136 -1.44 -45.61 -16.29
N HIS A 137 -2.71 -45.53 -15.91
CA HIS A 137 -3.59 -44.46 -16.40
C HIS A 137 -3.30 -43.13 -15.69
N LEU A 138 -2.98 -43.16 -14.39
CA LEU A 138 -2.56 -42.00 -13.63
C LEU A 138 -1.25 -41.45 -14.18
N SER A 139 -0.28 -42.33 -14.45
CA SER A 139 0.98 -41.90 -15.04
C SER A 139 0.77 -41.30 -16.44
N THR A 140 -0.05 -41.94 -17.27
CA THR A 140 -0.35 -41.42 -18.62
C THR A 140 -1.04 -40.05 -18.56
N ALA A 141 -1.93 -39.84 -17.57
CA ALA A 141 -2.58 -38.55 -17.34
C ALA A 141 -1.58 -37.48 -16.85
N LEU A 142 -0.67 -37.84 -15.94
CA LEU A 142 0.38 -36.93 -15.46
C LEU A 142 1.37 -36.57 -16.58
N ALA A 143 1.82 -37.55 -17.37
CA ALA A 143 2.67 -37.34 -18.53
C ALA A 143 2.01 -36.40 -19.56
N THR A 144 0.71 -36.62 -19.80
CA THR A 144 -0.12 -35.79 -20.67
C THR A 144 -0.23 -34.35 -20.18
N ALA A 145 -0.55 -34.15 -18.91
CA ALA A 145 -0.68 -32.83 -18.31
C ALA A 145 0.67 -32.07 -18.28
N CYS A 146 1.78 -32.79 -18.17
CA CYS A 146 3.12 -32.23 -18.21
C CYS A 146 3.67 -31.99 -19.62
N ARG A 147 2.94 -32.27 -20.71
CA ARG A 147 3.44 -32.09 -22.08
C ARG A 147 3.82 -30.64 -22.41
N ALA A 148 2.98 -29.68 -22.04
CA ALA A 148 3.27 -28.26 -22.26
C ALA A 148 4.52 -27.83 -21.49
N LEU A 149 4.68 -28.32 -20.25
CA LEU A 149 5.87 -28.09 -19.44
C LEU A 149 7.12 -28.74 -20.06
N HIS A 150 7.02 -29.95 -20.61
CA HIS A 150 8.10 -30.59 -21.37
C HIS A 150 8.51 -29.74 -22.58
N SER A 151 7.56 -29.23 -23.36
CA SER A 151 7.84 -28.37 -24.52
C SER A 151 8.49 -27.04 -24.12
N GLU A 152 8.03 -26.41 -23.04
CA GLU A 152 8.61 -25.17 -22.51
C GLU A 152 10.04 -25.38 -21.99
N ILE A 153 10.28 -26.51 -21.30
CA ILE A 153 11.61 -26.90 -20.83
C ILE A 153 12.53 -27.21 -22.00
N ASP A 154 12.07 -27.91 -23.04
CA ASP A 154 12.87 -28.20 -24.24
C ASP A 154 13.22 -26.91 -25.00
N PHE A 155 12.27 -25.98 -25.14
CA PHE A 155 12.52 -24.66 -25.72
C PHE A 155 13.53 -23.86 -24.90
N THR A 156 13.39 -23.87 -23.57
CA THR A 156 14.31 -23.21 -22.64
C THR A 156 15.70 -23.85 -22.69
N LEU A 157 15.80 -25.18 -22.73
CA LEU A 157 17.06 -25.92 -22.90
C LEU A 157 17.73 -25.54 -24.21
N ALA A 158 17.01 -25.53 -25.34
CA ALA A 158 17.55 -25.14 -26.63
C ALA A 158 18.06 -23.68 -26.63
N GLY A 159 17.35 -22.76 -25.97
CA GLY A 159 17.77 -21.38 -25.79
C GLY A 159 19.04 -21.26 -24.92
N LEU A 160 19.08 -21.99 -23.80
CA LEU A 160 20.22 -22.01 -22.88
C LEU A 160 21.45 -22.70 -23.50
N GLU A 161 21.28 -23.76 -24.28
CA GLU A 161 22.36 -24.41 -25.02
C GLU A 161 22.91 -23.49 -26.11
N THR A 162 22.03 -22.74 -26.79
CA THR A 162 22.44 -21.73 -27.78
C THR A 162 23.26 -20.62 -27.11
N LEU A 163 22.81 -20.12 -25.95
CA LEU A 163 23.56 -19.19 -25.12
C LEU A 163 24.88 -19.81 -24.63
N ALA A 164 24.90 -21.07 -24.22
CA ALA A 164 26.09 -21.76 -23.75
C ALA A 164 27.17 -21.81 -24.83
N ARG A 165 26.78 -22.07 -26.09
CA ARG A 165 27.68 -22.04 -27.25
C ARG A 165 28.31 -20.67 -27.51
N VAL A 166 27.64 -19.57 -27.13
CA VAL A 166 28.23 -18.21 -27.22
C VAL A 166 29.43 -18.06 -26.28
N PHE A 167 29.42 -18.79 -25.15
CA PHE A 167 30.46 -18.74 -24.12
C PHE A 167 31.36 -19.98 -24.09
N GLU A 168 31.22 -20.90 -25.05
CA GLU A 168 32.15 -22.03 -25.23
C GLU A 168 33.27 -21.64 -26.19
N ALA A 169 34.52 -22.01 -25.86
CA ALA A 169 35.63 -21.87 -26.79
C ALA A 169 35.47 -22.89 -27.95
N PRO A 170 35.90 -22.57 -29.19
CA PRO A 170 35.76 -23.50 -30.31
C PRO A 170 36.65 -24.72 -30.10
N VAL A 171 36.05 -25.91 -29.96
CA VAL A 171 36.78 -27.19 -29.91
C VAL A 171 36.35 -28.10 -31.07
N SER A 172 37.37 -28.70 -31.69
CA SER A 172 37.35 -29.61 -32.86
C SER A 172 36.55 -30.92 -32.62
N PRO A 173 35.99 -31.58 -33.65
CA PRO A 173 34.90 -32.54 -33.48
C PRO A 173 35.40 -33.96 -33.15
N ARG A 174 34.81 -34.62 -32.15
CA ARG A 174 34.76 -36.09 -32.05
C ARG A 174 33.40 -36.58 -31.53
N SER A 175 33.02 -37.72 -32.09
CA SER A 175 31.73 -38.44 -32.10
C SER A 175 31.29 -39.06 -30.77
N PRO A 176 29.98 -39.41 -30.61
CA PRO A 176 29.37 -39.73 -29.32
C PRO A 176 29.55 -41.20 -28.94
N ALA A 177 29.73 -41.46 -27.64
CA ALA A 177 29.61 -42.79 -27.05
C ALA A 177 28.24 -42.95 -26.39
N ARG A 178 27.55 -44.03 -26.74
CA ARG A 178 26.32 -44.55 -26.11
C ARG A 178 26.64 -45.13 -24.74
N GLU A 179 25.77 -44.89 -23.76
CA GLU A 179 25.57 -45.82 -22.65
C GLU A 179 24.07 -46.15 -22.48
N GLN A 180 23.84 -47.44 -22.26
CA GLN A 180 22.54 -48.10 -22.12
C GLN A 180 22.15 -48.20 -20.64
N GLY A 181 20.86 -47.93 -20.38
CA GLY A 181 19.99 -48.82 -19.61
C GLY A 181 20.08 -48.82 -18.08
N PHE A 182 19.08 -48.21 -17.44
CA PHE A 182 18.45 -48.79 -16.25
C PHE A 182 16.94 -48.88 -16.48
N LEU A 183 16.38 -50.05 -16.23
CA LEU A 183 14.95 -50.36 -16.27
C LEU A 183 14.35 -50.13 -14.89
N SER A 184 13.28 -49.34 -14.82
CA SER A 184 12.03 -49.56 -14.06
C SER A 184 11.46 -48.26 -13.48
N SER A 185 10.13 -48.14 -13.58
CA SER A 185 9.29 -46.97 -13.28
C SER A 185 9.16 -45.94 -14.40
N ASP A 186 8.06 -45.21 -14.37
CA ASP A 186 7.39 -44.58 -15.52
C ASP A 186 8.26 -43.57 -16.33
N PRO A 187 8.37 -43.71 -17.67
CA PRO A 187 9.42 -43.06 -18.46
C PRO A 187 9.28 -41.53 -18.62
N ASP A 188 8.07 -40.95 -18.52
CA ASP A 188 7.87 -39.53 -18.87
C ASP A 188 8.12 -38.55 -17.72
N LEU A 189 7.95 -38.98 -16.46
CA LEU A 189 8.09 -38.10 -15.30
C LEU A 189 9.54 -38.06 -14.79
N GLU A 190 10.25 -39.19 -14.78
CA GLU A 190 11.69 -39.19 -14.51
C GLU A 190 12.46 -38.43 -15.59
N MET A 191 12.05 -38.53 -16.86
CA MET A 191 12.62 -37.73 -17.94
C MET A 191 12.41 -36.23 -17.70
N LEU A 192 11.24 -35.80 -17.19
CA LEU A 192 10.98 -34.40 -16.84
C LEU A 192 11.90 -33.92 -15.71
N LEU A 193 12.05 -34.71 -14.65
CA LEU A 193 12.92 -34.39 -13.52
C LEU A 193 14.40 -34.30 -13.96
N ASN A 194 14.83 -35.22 -14.84
CA ASN A 194 16.17 -35.16 -15.43
C ASN A 194 16.36 -33.92 -16.31
N LYS A 195 15.35 -33.52 -17.11
CA LYS A 195 15.41 -32.28 -17.90
C LYS A 195 15.48 -31.03 -17.01
N ILE A 196 14.70 -30.95 -15.94
CA ILE A 196 14.73 -29.85 -14.97
C ILE A 196 16.10 -29.78 -14.27
N SER A 197 16.63 -30.92 -13.85
CA SER A 197 17.98 -31.01 -13.28
C SER A 197 19.04 -30.52 -14.27
N THR A 198 18.92 -30.93 -15.55
CA THR A 198 19.81 -30.47 -16.63
C THR A 198 19.72 -28.97 -16.85
N VAL A 199 18.51 -28.37 -16.88
CA VAL A 199 18.31 -26.92 -16.95
C VAL A 199 19.02 -26.21 -15.80
N ASN A 200 18.82 -26.68 -14.57
CA ASN A 200 19.38 -26.06 -13.38
C ASN A 200 20.92 -26.13 -13.38
N HIS A 201 21.48 -27.27 -13.78
CA HIS A 201 22.92 -27.44 -13.97
C HIS A 201 23.48 -26.55 -15.09
N LEU A 202 22.79 -26.46 -16.23
CA LEU A 202 23.22 -25.65 -17.37
C LEU A 202 23.18 -24.16 -17.01
N LEU A 203 22.13 -23.67 -16.35
CA LEU A 203 22.03 -22.30 -15.83
C LEU A 203 23.15 -21.98 -14.84
N SER A 204 23.37 -22.84 -13.85
CA SER A 204 24.43 -22.66 -12.85
C SER A 204 25.83 -22.66 -13.48
N SER A 205 26.02 -23.47 -14.52
CA SER A 205 27.27 -23.53 -15.30
C SER A 205 27.44 -22.27 -16.16
N LEU A 206 26.37 -21.82 -16.82
CA LEU A 206 26.35 -20.63 -17.66
C LEU A 206 26.64 -19.37 -16.83
N GLU A 207 26.01 -19.24 -15.66
CA GLU A 207 26.24 -18.14 -14.74
C GLU A 207 27.71 -18.05 -14.34
N LYS A 208 28.34 -19.18 -13.99
CA LYS A 208 29.78 -19.25 -13.68
C LYS A 208 30.64 -18.91 -14.90
N LYS A 209 30.29 -19.39 -16.10
CA LYS A 209 31.02 -19.12 -17.34
C LYS A 209 30.92 -17.64 -17.74
N VAL A 210 29.73 -17.03 -17.64
CA VAL A 210 29.48 -15.61 -17.90
C VAL A 210 30.23 -14.74 -16.90
N LEU A 211 30.16 -15.07 -15.61
CA LEU A 211 30.90 -14.36 -14.56
C LEU A 211 32.40 -14.40 -14.82
N LYS A 212 32.95 -15.58 -15.16
CA LYS A 212 34.37 -15.75 -15.50
C LYS A 212 34.74 -14.97 -16.76
N SER A 213 33.92 -15.02 -17.82
CA SER A 213 34.16 -14.31 -19.07
C SER A 213 34.08 -12.78 -18.90
N LEU A 214 33.18 -12.28 -18.06
CA LEU A 214 33.11 -10.87 -17.65
C LEU A 214 34.36 -10.47 -16.85
N GLN A 215 34.78 -11.28 -15.87
CA GLN A 215 35.99 -11.04 -15.09
C GLN A 215 37.25 -11.03 -15.97
N GLU A 216 37.35 -11.95 -16.94
CA GLU A 216 38.42 -12.01 -17.94
C GLU A 216 38.37 -10.82 -18.91
N THR A 217 37.19 -10.36 -19.30
CA THR A 217 37.03 -9.17 -20.17
C THR A 217 37.44 -7.90 -19.44
N VAL A 218 37.06 -7.77 -18.17
CA VAL A 218 37.45 -6.67 -17.27
C VAL A 218 38.97 -6.63 -17.07
N THR A 219 39.61 -7.78 -16.88
CA THR A 219 41.07 -7.88 -16.74
C THR A 219 41.82 -7.69 -18.07
N ARG A 220 41.33 -8.21 -19.20
CA ARG A 220 41.99 -8.04 -20.51
C ARG A 220 41.88 -6.64 -21.10
N HIS A 221 40.78 -5.94 -20.84
CA HIS A 221 40.53 -4.61 -21.41
C HIS A 221 40.90 -3.46 -20.46
N ASN A 222 41.50 -3.75 -19.29
CA ASN A 222 41.75 -2.77 -18.23
C ASN A 222 40.53 -1.87 -17.98
N LEU A 223 39.33 -2.45 -18.06
CA LEU A 223 38.09 -1.78 -17.68
C LEU A 223 38.05 -1.77 -16.16
N ALA A 224 38.89 -0.94 -15.57
CA ALA A 224 38.75 -0.57 -14.18
C ALA A 224 37.29 -0.15 -13.95
N LEU A 225 36.64 -0.70 -12.92
CA LEU A 225 35.64 0.07 -12.18
C LEU A 225 36.22 1.49 -12.07
N PRO A 226 35.53 2.56 -12.46
CA PRO A 226 36.11 3.89 -12.44
C PRO A 226 36.58 4.18 -11.02
N SER A 227 37.88 3.99 -10.80
CA SER A 227 38.63 4.63 -9.75
C SER A 227 38.42 6.09 -10.03
N VAL A 228 37.76 6.73 -9.08
CA VAL A 228 37.36 8.11 -9.11
C VAL A 228 38.63 8.94 -9.28
N ALA A 229 38.96 9.29 -10.52
CA ALA A 229 39.63 10.54 -10.79
C ALA A 229 38.60 11.61 -10.41
N VAL A 230 38.68 12.01 -9.14
CA VAL A 230 37.97 13.16 -8.60
C VAL A 230 38.43 14.34 -9.44
N ALA A 231 37.69 14.66 -10.51
CA ALA A 231 37.56 16.06 -10.86
C ALA A 231 37.12 16.73 -9.56
N PRO A 232 37.80 17.78 -9.08
CA PRO A 232 37.36 18.45 -7.88
C PRO A 232 35.91 18.86 -8.16
N LEU A 233 34.98 18.21 -7.46
CA LEU A 233 33.66 18.75 -7.23
C LEU A 233 33.89 20.23 -6.93
N PRO A 234 33.16 21.17 -7.53
CA PRO A 234 33.18 22.53 -7.01
C PRO A 234 32.85 22.36 -5.54
N ALA A 235 33.84 22.64 -4.68
CA ALA A 235 33.85 22.20 -3.29
C ALA A 235 32.43 22.39 -2.77
N ALA A 236 31.72 21.27 -2.53
CA ALA A 236 30.36 21.34 -2.06
C ALA A 236 30.47 22.20 -0.81
N ARG A 237 29.91 23.41 -0.84
CA ARG A 237 29.85 24.21 0.38
C ARG A 237 29.25 23.27 1.40
N PRO A 238 29.94 22.97 2.52
CA PRO A 238 29.40 22.03 3.47
C PRO A 238 27.98 22.51 3.80
N LEU A 239 27.01 21.60 3.67
CA LEU A 239 25.59 21.84 4.00
C LEU A 239 25.42 22.44 5.40
N ALA A 240 26.46 22.34 6.24
CA ALA A 240 26.63 23.03 7.51
C ALA A 240 26.25 24.52 7.45
N VAL A 241 26.67 25.30 6.45
CA VAL A 241 26.50 26.77 6.48
C VAL A 241 25.67 27.30 5.32
N GLN A 242 24.47 27.81 5.62
CA GLN A 242 23.54 28.36 4.62
C GLN A 242 23.22 29.84 4.86
N ASN A 243 23.18 30.62 3.79
CA ASN A 243 22.95 32.07 3.82
C ASN A 243 21.58 32.44 3.21
N PHE A 244 20.82 33.27 3.92
CA PHE A 244 19.51 33.77 3.51
C PHE A 244 19.49 35.30 3.51
N GLU A 245 19.21 35.91 2.36
CA GLU A 245 18.99 37.35 2.29
C GLU A 245 17.53 37.68 2.66
N VAL A 246 17.34 38.52 3.68
CA VAL A 246 16.02 38.83 4.23
C VAL A 246 15.85 40.34 4.47
N LYS A 247 14.59 40.78 4.53
CA LYS A 247 14.23 42.15 4.92
C LYS A 247 13.83 42.22 6.38
N VAL A 248 14.28 43.27 7.08
CA VAL A 248 13.90 43.62 8.45
C VAL A 248 13.29 45.03 8.46
N GLY A 249 12.06 45.14 8.98
CA GLY A 249 11.32 46.41 8.99
C GLY A 249 10.95 46.90 7.58
N LYS A 250 10.88 48.23 7.38
CA LYS A 250 10.40 48.82 6.12
C LYS A 250 11.45 48.89 4.99
N SER A 251 12.75 48.76 5.27
CA SER A 251 13.79 48.99 4.22
C SER A 251 15.18 48.36 4.47
N GLN A 252 15.43 47.63 5.57
CA GLN A 252 16.78 47.11 5.85
C GLN A 252 16.95 45.68 5.30
N HIS A 253 18.05 45.45 4.57
CA HIS A 253 18.46 44.12 4.09
C HIS A 253 19.54 43.55 5.02
N VAL A 254 19.33 42.31 5.43
CA VAL A 254 20.18 41.58 6.37
C VAL A 254 20.43 40.19 5.80
N ALA A 255 21.63 39.64 5.99
CA ALA A 255 21.89 38.24 5.70
C ALA A 255 21.84 37.43 7.00
N LEU A 256 21.07 36.34 6.97
CA LEU A 256 21.01 35.34 8.03
C LEU A 256 21.84 34.14 7.60
N THR A 257 22.82 33.77 8.40
CA THR A 257 23.65 32.59 8.18
C THR A 257 23.31 31.55 9.23
N VAL A 258 22.87 30.37 8.83
CA VAL A 258 22.64 29.24 9.75
C VAL A 258 23.80 28.27 9.59
N ASP A 259 24.55 28.05 10.66
CA ASP A 259 25.61 27.05 10.75
C ASP A 259 25.13 25.88 11.63
N VAL A 260 24.65 24.83 10.96
CA VAL A 260 24.13 23.61 11.58
C VAL A 260 25.23 22.85 12.31
N GLU A 261 26.48 22.89 11.82
CA GLU A 261 27.59 22.13 12.41
C GLU A 261 28.10 22.80 13.68
N SER A 262 28.25 24.13 13.68
CA SER A 262 28.66 24.87 14.88
C SER A 262 27.53 25.18 15.86
N GLY A 263 26.27 25.02 15.45
CA GLY A 263 25.10 25.26 16.30
C GLY A 263 24.79 26.75 16.49
N THR A 264 25.11 27.58 15.48
CA THR A 264 24.99 29.04 15.57
C THR A 264 24.25 29.66 14.38
N MET A 265 23.57 30.78 14.63
CA MET A 265 22.94 31.61 13.61
C MET A 265 23.52 33.03 13.66
N THR A 266 24.09 33.50 12.56
CA THR A 266 24.68 34.84 12.46
C THR A 266 23.78 35.80 11.69
N ILE A 267 23.64 37.03 12.19
CA ILE A 267 22.90 38.11 11.56
C ILE A 267 23.90 39.19 11.12
N THR A 268 24.03 39.40 9.82
CA THR A 268 24.97 40.40 9.25
C THR A 268 24.21 41.53 8.53
N LYS A 269 24.47 42.78 8.93
CA LYS A 269 23.88 43.97 8.29
C LYS A 269 24.80 44.48 7.17
N ARG A 270 24.27 44.75 5.97
CA ARG A 270 25.05 45.38 4.89
C ARG A 270 25.22 46.89 5.14
N GLY A 271 26.47 47.35 5.25
CA GLY A 271 26.87 48.76 5.38
C GLY A 271 28.29 48.90 5.96
N SER A 272 28.97 50.03 5.72
CA SER A 272 30.33 50.29 6.22
C SER A 272 30.35 50.34 7.76
N GLY A 273 30.77 49.24 8.40
CA GLY A 273 30.76 49.03 9.85
C GLY A 273 29.84 47.88 10.31
N SER A 274 29.82 46.76 9.57
CA SER A 274 28.91 45.63 9.80
C SER A 274 29.05 45.05 11.22
N LEU A 275 28.05 45.29 12.07
CA LEU A 275 27.86 44.51 13.29
C LEU A 275 27.36 43.12 12.88
N GLU A 276 28.14 42.09 13.22
CA GLU A 276 27.71 40.70 13.19
C GLU A 276 27.18 40.31 14.58
N GLU A 277 25.97 39.78 14.63
CA GLU A 277 25.39 39.23 15.85
C GLU A 277 25.27 37.72 15.70
N VAL A 278 26.03 36.98 16.50
CA VAL A 278 26.01 35.52 16.54
C VAL A 278 25.06 35.08 17.66
N ILE A 279 24.08 34.24 17.30
CA ILE A 279 23.06 33.72 18.20
C ILE A 279 23.25 32.20 18.29
N PRO A 280 23.66 31.65 19.43
CA PRO A 280 23.75 30.20 19.60
C PRO A 280 22.35 29.57 19.71
N GLN A 281 22.26 28.27 19.40
CA GLN A 281 20.97 27.56 19.31
C GLN A 281 20.14 27.60 20.61
N ASP A 282 20.78 27.54 21.78
CA ASP A 282 20.14 27.53 23.10
C ASP A 282 19.45 28.88 23.41
N LYS A 283 19.91 29.95 22.77
CA LYS A 283 19.28 31.28 22.86
C LYS A 283 18.10 31.44 21.92
N ILE A 284 17.83 30.51 20.99
CA ILE A 284 16.68 30.59 20.08
C ILE A 284 15.48 29.91 20.72
N LEU A 285 14.59 30.71 21.30
CA LEU A 285 13.44 30.23 22.06
C LEU A 285 12.30 29.78 21.15
N GLN A 286 11.90 30.62 20.20
CA GLN A 286 10.72 30.36 19.37
C GLN A 286 10.89 30.87 17.94
N LEU A 287 10.20 30.19 17.04
CA LEU A 287 10.07 30.57 15.64
C LEU A 287 8.58 30.63 15.30
N ILE A 288 8.06 31.81 15.01
CA ILE A 288 6.63 32.03 14.77
C ILE A 288 6.43 32.34 13.28
N LYS A 289 5.77 31.43 12.57
CA LYS A 289 5.40 31.60 11.15
C LYS A 289 4.10 32.42 11.06
N TYR A 290 4.05 33.44 10.21
CA TYR A 290 2.82 34.22 10.02
C TYR A 290 1.94 33.59 8.95
N GLN A 291 0.70 33.24 9.31
CA GLN A 291 -0.27 32.69 8.35
C GLN A 291 -0.72 33.72 7.29
N SER A 292 -0.83 34.99 7.67
CA SER A 292 -1.24 36.07 6.76
C SER A 292 -0.16 36.49 5.76
N VAL A 293 1.11 36.20 6.04
CA VAL A 293 2.25 36.52 5.18
C VAL A 293 3.23 35.33 5.20
N GLN A 294 3.05 34.40 4.25
CA GLN A 294 3.75 33.11 4.24
C GLN A 294 5.29 33.20 4.12
N SER A 295 5.82 34.33 3.66
CA SER A 295 7.27 34.60 3.60
C SER A 295 7.84 35.23 4.88
N LYS A 296 7.01 35.50 5.89
CA LYS A 296 7.42 36.18 7.12
C LYS A 296 7.54 35.21 8.30
N VAL A 297 8.60 35.36 9.07
CA VAL A 297 8.82 34.64 10.33
C VAL A 297 9.26 35.60 11.42
N ARG A 298 8.87 35.33 12.66
CA ARG A 298 9.38 36.01 13.86
C ARG A 298 10.30 35.06 14.62
N LEU A 299 11.53 35.50 14.84
CA LEU A 299 12.49 34.82 15.69
C LEU A 299 12.43 35.44 17.10
N VAL A 300 12.32 34.61 18.13
CA VAL A 300 12.36 35.03 19.53
C VAL A 300 13.61 34.46 20.18
N CYS A 301 14.48 35.32 20.67
CA CYS A 301 15.75 34.95 21.30
C CYS A 301 15.81 35.36 22.77
N ALA A 302 16.48 34.57 23.61
CA ALA A 302 16.76 34.89 25.00
C ALA A 302 17.86 35.96 25.11
N ARG A 303 17.74 36.86 26.09
CA ARG A 303 18.77 37.83 26.48
C ARG A 303 19.09 37.68 27.97
N GLU A 304 20.30 38.05 28.36
CA GLU A 304 20.82 37.87 29.74
C GLU A 304 19.95 38.56 30.82
N ASN A 305 19.18 39.60 30.48
CA ASN A 305 18.35 40.38 31.43
C ASN A 305 16.84 40.01 31.43
N GLN A 306 16.49 38.72 31.25
CA GLN A 306 15.10 38.18 31.26
C GLN A 306 14.07 38.75 30.26
N LYS A 307 14.38 39.79 29.48
CA LYS A 307 13.53 40.24 28.36
C LYS A 307 13.93 39.53 27.07
N SER A 308 13.02 38.76 26.48
CA SER A 308 13.20 38.14 25.16
C SER A 308 13.22 39.20 24.05
N LEU A 309 14.05 38.97 23.03
CA LEU A 309 14.15 39.81 21.84
C LEU A 309 13.40 39.13 20.69
N SER A 310 12.36 39.79 20.17
CA SER A 310 11.64 39.31 18.99
C SER A 310 12.02 40.13 17.76
N ARG A 311 12.39 39.48 16.65
CA ARG A 311 12.63 40.14 15.35
C ARG A 311 11.83 39.48 14.24
N ASP A 312 11.23 40.31 13.40
CA ASP A 312 10.52 39.87 12.20
C ASP A 312 11.44 39.89 10.98
N PHE A 313 11.50 38.78 10.25
CA PHE A 313 12.23 38.63 9.00
C PHE A 313 11.26 38.29 7.86
N ILE A 314 11.42 38.97 6.73
CA ILE A 314 10.65 38.71 5.51
C ILE A 314 11.59 38.14 4.46
N PHE A 315 11.32 36.91 4.04
CA PHE A 315 12.09 36.18 3.04
C PHE A 315 11.63 36.51 1.61
N PRO A 316 12.46 36.23 0.60
CA PRO A 316 12.08 36.40 -0.81
C PRO A 316 10.87 35.54 -1.21
N SER A 317 10.70 34.38 -0.58
CA SER A 317 9.59 33.45 -0.85
C SER A 317 9.22 32.62 0.38
N ALA A 318 8.01 32.06 0.39
CA ALA A 318 7.58 31.10 1.40
C ALA A 318 8.48 29.85 1.44
N ARG A 319 8.98 29.42 0.26
CA ARG A 319 9.90 28.29 0.11
C ARG A 319 11.25 28.54 0.81
N LYS A 320 11.86 29.72 0.61
CA LYS A 320 13.10 30.10 1.30
C LYS A 320 12.90 30.27 2.82
N ARG A 321 11.72 30.72 3.23
CA ARG A 321 11.34 30.82 4.64
C ARG A 321 11.17 29.44 5.28
N GLU A 322 10.54 28.47 4.62
CA GLU A 322 10.52 27.08 5.11
C GLU A 322 11.94 26.51 5.23
N ALA A 323 12.77 26.74 4.20
CA ALA A 323 14.14 26.24 4.19
C ALA A 323 14.95 26.70 5.42
N PHE A 324 14.83 27.98 5.76
CA PHE A 324 15.44 28.54 6.97
C PHE A 324 14.89 27.91 8.27
N CYS A 325 13.56 27.71 8.35
CA CYS A 325 12.95 27.09 9.54
C CYS A 325 13.46 25.66 9.74
N GLN A 326 13.51 24.87 8.66
CA GLN A 326 13.97 23.48 8.68
C GLN A 326 15.44 23.37 9.08
N LEU A 327 16.31 24.26 8.58
CA LEU A 327 17.72 24.27 8.95
C LEU A 327 17.94 24.66 10.41
N LEU A 328 17.21 25.66 10.92
CA LEU A 328 17.27 26.03 12.34
C LEU A 328 16.78 24.89 13.24
N GLN A 329 15.73 24.20 12.83
CA GLN A 329 15.22 23.04 13.57
C GLN A 329 16.22 21.90 13.56
N LEU A 330 16.82 21.58 12.40
CA LEU A 330 17.90 20.60 12.29
C LEU A 330 19.08 20.96 13.21
N MET A 331 19.51 22.22 13.20
CA MET A 331 20.55 22.74 14.08
C MET A 331 20.17 22.56 15.56
N LYS A 332 18.94 22.90 15.96
CA LYS A 332 18.47 22.69 17.33
C LYS A 332 18.46 21.22 17.71
N ILE A 333 17.98 20.33 16.83
CA ILE A 333 17.96 18.86 17.06
C ILE A 333 19.39 18.32 17.21
N GLN A 334 20.31 18.72 16.35
CA GLN A 334 21.69 18.24 16.37
C GLN A 334 22.43 18.67 17.65
N HIS A 335 22.10 19.83 18.22
CA HIS A 335 22.78 20.42 19.36
C HIS A 335 21.93 20.43 20.65
N SER A 336 20.77 19.79 20.69
CA SER A 336 19.83 19.90 21.81
C SER A 336 20.30 19.23 23.11
N ASN A 337 21.39 18.43 23.11
CA ASN A 337 21.80 17.58 24.24
C ASN A 337 20.67 16.67 24.80
N LEU A 338 19.53 16.58 24.11
CA LEU A 338 18.40 15.72 24.43
C LEU A 338 18.63 14.36 23.78
N ASP A 339 18.58 13.29 24.58
CA ASP A 339 18.73 11.91 24.07
C ASP A 339 17.54 11.48 23.19
N GLU A 340 16.41 12.19 23.22
CA GLU A 340 15.20 11.85 22.47
C GLU A 340 14.65 13.02 21.64
N PRO A 341 14.28 12.78 20.37
CA PRO A 341 13.69 13.83 19.54
C PRO A 341 12.23 14.08 19.94
N GLU A 342 11.81 15.35 19.94
CA GLU A 342 10.39 15.77 20.08
C GLU A 342 9.70 15.89 18.73
N ILE A 343 10.46 16.04 17.64
CA ILE A 343 9.95 16.18 16.28
C ILE A 343 10.83 15.37 15.34
N ILE A 344 10.21 14.64 14.41
CA ILE A 344 10.89 13.89 13.35
C ILE A 344 10.37 14.29 11.97
N SER A 345 11.19 14.05 10.95
CA SER A 345 10.83 14.20 9.54
C SER A 345 10.47 12.85 8.91
N VAL A 346 9.27 12.76 8.34
CA VAL A 346 8.75 11.56 7.68
C VAL A 346 8.53 11.82 6.19
N TYR A 347 9.16 11.03 5.34
CA TYR A 347 8.94 11.01 3.89
C TYR A 347 7.94 9.90 3.53
N VAL A 348 6.95 10.21 2.70
CA VAL A 348 6.00 9.26 2.12
C VAL A 348 6.03 9.39 0.61
N GLY A 349 6.36 8.30 -0.08
CA GLY A 349 6.33 8.23 -1.54
C GLY A 349 5.33 7.19 -2.02
N THR A 350 4.60 7.48 -3.10
CA THR A 350 3.80 6.50 -3.84
C THR A 350 4.13 6.52 -5.33
N TRP A 351 4.29 5.36 -5.94
CA TRP A 351 4.52 5.24 -7.37
C TRP A 351 3.94 3.95 -7.97
N ASN A 352 3.00 4.11 -8.90
CA ASN A 352 2.62 3.03 -9.79
C ASN A 352 3.69 2.87 -10.89
N MET A 353 4.44 1.77 -10.85
CA MET A 353 5.58 1.52 -11.73
C MET A 353 5.18 1.00 -13.12
N GLY A 354 3.89 0.78 -13.38
CA GLY A 354 3.38 0.33 -14.67
C GLY A 354 3.95 -1.01 -15.12
N SER A 355 4.38 -1.88 -14.20
CA SER A 355 5.07 -3.14 -14.48
C SER A 355 6.37 -2.96 -15.27
N THR A 356 7.08 -1.84 -15.04
CA THR A 356 8.40 -1.57 -15.62
C THR A 356 9.47 -1.47 -14.54
N PRO A 357 10.73 -1.84 -14.84
CA PRO A 357 11.85 -1.56 -13.94
C PRO A 357 12.00 -0.06 -13.67
N PRO A 358 12.50 0.33 -12.48
CA PRO A 358 12.79 1.72 -12.16
C PRO A 358 13.95 2.25 -13.02
N PRO A 359 14.06 3.58 -13.19
CA PRO A 359 15.26 4.18 -13.79
C PRO A 359 16.48 3.97 -12.88
N ARG A 360 17.69 4.27 -13.39
CA ARG A 360 18.94 4.13 -12.63
C ARG A 360 19.02 5.03 -11.38
N SER A 361 18.26 6.12 -11.35
CA SER A 361 18.30 7.10 -10.25
C SER A 361 16.88 7.45 -9.81
N LEU A 362 16.65 7.42 -8.50
CA LEU A 362 15.44 7.93 -7.85
C LEU A 362 15.65 9.28 -7.15
N ALA A 363 16.72 10.00 -7.52
CA ALA A 363 17.17 11.19 -6.80
C ALA A 363 16.07 12.24 -6.64
N SER A 364 15.36 12.59 -7.71
CA SER A 364 14.29 13.59 -7.69
C SER A 364 13.16 13.18 -6.74
N TRP A 365 12.75 11.92 -6.81
CA TRP A 365 11.67 11.39 -5.97
C TRP A 365 12.08 11.44 -4.49
N LEU A 366 13.19 10.80 -4.12
CA LEU A 366 13.66 10.68 -2.74
C LEU A 366 14.12 12.00 -2.10
N THR A 367 14.24 13.08 -2.90
CA THR A 367 14.56 14.45 -2.44
C THR A 367 13.43 15.45 -2.67
N SER A 368 12.21 14.97 -3.00
CA SER A 368 11.01 15.80 -3.18
C SER A 368 11.17 16.93 -4.21
N ARG A 369 11.82 16.62 -5.35
CA ARG A 369 12.06 17.54 -6.47
C ARG A 369 11.13 17.23 -7.64
N GLY A 370 10.70 18.27 -8.34
CA GLY A 370 9.79 18.21 -9.47
C GLY A 370 8.74 19.31 -9.41
N LEU A 371 7.47 18.94 -9.63
CA LEU A 371 6.32 19.84 -9.71
C LEU A 371 5.50 19.83 -8.42
N GLY A 372 4.78 20.91 -8.15
CA GLY A 372 3.94 21.08 -6.95
C GLY A 372 4.64 21.83 -5.82
N HIS A 373 4.26 21.54 -4.58
CA HIS A 373 4.89 22.13 -3.40
C HIS A 373 6.17 21.35 -3.07
N THR A 374 7.32 21.83 -3.55
CA THR A 374 8.61 21.15 -3.43
C THR A 374 9.53 21.79 -2.39
N GLN A 375 10.44 21.00 -1.83
CA GLN A 375 11.44 21.52 -0.89
C GLN A 375 12.45 22.43 -1.59
N ASP A 376 12.99 23.43 -0.88
CA ASP A 376 14.08 24.27 -1.41
C ASP A 376 15.32 23.43 -1.71
N GLU A 377 16.12 23.84 -2.69
CA GLU A 377 17.35 23.12 -3.05
C GLU A 377 18.30 22.95 -1.86
N THR A 378 18.32 23.90 -0.92
CA THR A 378 19.16 23.83 0.28
C THR A 378 18.68 22.79 1.29
N THR A 379 17.37 22.49 1.34
CA THR A 379 16.80 21.54 2.30
C THR A 379 16.46 20.19 1.71
N ALA A 380 16.34 20.08 0.39
CA ALA A 380 16.12 18.82 -0.33
C ALA A 380 17.23 17.77 -0.08
N CYS A 381 18.41 18.21 0.37
CA CYS A 381 19.52 17.31 0.72
C CYS A 381 19.51 16.88 2.21
N ILE A 382 18.58 17.40 3.03
CA ILE A 382 18.49 17.04 4.44
C ILE A 382 17.82 15.65 4.52
N PRO A 383 18.50 14.65 5.12
CA PRO A 383 17.97 13.30 5.22
C PRO A 383 16.79 13.22 6.18
N HIS A 384 15.68 12.60 5.73
CA HIS A 384 14.52 12.35 6.59
C HIS A 384 14.79 11.24 7.60
N ASP A 385 14.13 11.28 8.75
CA ASP A 385 14.31 10.28 9.81
C ASP A 385 13.70 8.94 9.41
N ILE A 386 12.55 9.00 8.71
CA ILE A 386 11.81 7.84 8.22
C ILE A 386 11.47 8.04 6.74
N TYR A 387 11.73 7.03 5.91
CA TYR A 387 11.27 6.93 4.54
C TYR A 387 10.24 5.81 4.41
N VAL A 388 9.06 6.13 3.89
CA VAL A 388 7.99 5.18 3.61
C VAL A 388 7.72 5.18 2.12
N ILE A 389 8.01 4.05 1.47
CA ILE A 389 7.95 3.92 0.01
C ILE A 389 6.87 2.91 -0.37
N GLY A 390 5.76 3.39 -0.92
CA GLY A 390 4.71 2.60 -1.54
C GLY A 390 4.88 2.48 -3.04
N THR A 391 4.72 1.27 -3.57
CA THR A 391 4.67 1.04 -5.01
C THR A 391 3.48 0.17 -5.39
N GLN A 392 2.97 0.36 -6.60
CA GLN A 392 1.97 -0.49 -7.24
C GLN A 392 2.48 -0.90 -8.61
N GLU A 393 2.02 -2.04 -9.13
CA GLU A 393 2.56 -2.61 -10.37
C GLU A 393 4.09 -2.70 -10.39
N ASN A 394 4.69 -2.94 -9.22
CA ASN A 394 6.13 -3.14 -9.08
C ASN A 394 6.51 -4.52 -9.61
N SER A 395 7.33 -4.55 -10.66
CA SER A 395 7.79 -5.78 -11.32
C SER A 395 9.04 -6.40 -10.68
N LEU A 396 9.75 -5.66 -9.82
CA LEU A 396 11.00 -6.14 -9.22
C LEU A 396 10.74 -7.17 -8.13
N GLY A 397 11.74 -8.00 -7.82
CA GLY A 397 11.72 -8.85 -6.65
C GLY A 397 11.71 -8.04 -5.35
N ASP A 398 11.24 -8.64 -4.26
CA ASP A 398 11.19 -7.99 -2.94
C ASP A 398 12.58 -7.55 -2.45
N ARG A 399 13.55 -8.48 -2.50
CA ARG A 399 14.94 -8.21 -2.12
C ARG A 399 15.58 -7.14 -3.00
N GLU A 400 15.43 -7.29 -4.33
CA GLU A 400 15.99 -6.38 -5.31
C GLU A 400 15.48 -4.94 -5.12
N TRP A 401 14.18 -4.79 -4.88
CA TRP A 401 13.59 -3.47 -4.63
C TRP A 401 14.14 -2.82 -3.35
N VAL A 402 14.25 -3.58 -2.26
CA VAL A 402 14.81 -3.08 -1.00
C VAL A 402 16.28 -2.70 -1.15
N GLU A 403 17.09 -3.55 -1.78
CA GLU A 403 18.51 -3.27 -2.04
C GLU A 403 18.69 -2.01 -2.89
N PHE A 404 17.87 -1.85 -3.93
CA PHE A 404 17.88 -0.66 -4.79
C PHE A 404 17.52 0.62 -4.03
N LEU A 405 16.51 0.58 -3.15
CA LEU A 405 16.14 1.71 -2.30
C LEU A 405 17.25 2.06 -1.30
N CYS A 406 17.81 1.07 -0.60
CA CYS A 406 18.91 1.27 0.33
C CYS A 406 20.14 1.87 -0.36
N ALA A 407 20.52 1.35 -1.54
CA ALA A 407 21.62 1.88 -2.32
C ALA A 407 21.36 3.32 -2.78
N SER A 408 20.15 3.61 -3.27
CA SER A 408 19.75 4.96 -3.70
C SER A 408 19.83 5.95 -2.54
N LEU A 409 19.27 5.62 -1.37
CA LEU A 409 19.33 6.46 -0.18
C LEU A 409 20.77 6.66 0.31
N LYS A 410 21.58 5.60 0.34
CA LYS A 410 23.00 5.69 0.70
C LYS A 410 23.76 6.64 -0.22
N THR A 411 23.54 6.55 -1.54
CA THR A 411 24.17 7.45 -2.51
C THR A 411 23.75 8.91 -2.32
N LEU A 412 22.48 9.16 -1.99
CA LEU A 412 21.94 10.52 -1.83
C LEU A 412 22.30 11.17 -0.50
N THR A 413 22.35 10.39 0.58
CA THR A 413 22.42 10.91 1.95
C THR A 413 23.71 10.55 2.68
N ALA A 414 24.52 9.63 2.13
CA ALA A 414 25.65 8.99 2.80
C ALA A 414 25.28 8.23 4.09
N ILE A 415 23.99 7.88 4.29
CA ILE A 415 23.49 7.16 5.46
C ILE A 415 23.08 5.73 5.08
N ASP A 416 23.52 4.75 5.86
CA ASP A 416 23.09 3.36 5.76
C ASP A 416 21.74 3.13 6.48
N TYR A 417 20.64 3.55 5.85
CA TYR A 417 19.29 3.37 6.39
C TYR A 417 18.98 1.90 6.75
N ARG A 418 18.22 1.73 7.83
CA ARG A 418 17.77 0.42 8.33
C ARG A 418 16.35 0.15 7.88
N VAL A 419 16.10 -1.03 7.33
CA VAL A 419 14.75 -1.47 6.97
C VAL A 419 14.01 -1.83 8.26
N VAL A 420 12.89 -1.16 8.52
CA VAL A 420 11.98 -1.48 9.62
C VAL A 420 11.10 -2.66 9.23
N ALA A 421 10.46 -2.57 8.07
CA ALA A 421 9.61 -3.63 7.53
C ALA A 421 9.39 -3.47 6.02
N LEU A 422 9.10 -4.61 5.39
CA LEU A 422 8.58 -4.73 4.03
C LEU A 422 7.27 -5.51 4.11
N GLN A 423 6.25 -5.07 3.40
CA GLN A 423 5.04 -5.85 3.16
C GLN A 423 4.66 -5.78 1.68
N CYS A 424 4.35 -6.94 1.10
CA CYS A 424 3.92 -7.06 -0.28
C CYS A 424 2.58 -7.80 -0.39
N LEU A 425 1.84 -7.49 -1.46
CA LEU A 425 0.66 -8.21 -1.91
C LEU A 425 0.64 -8.12 -3.45
N TRP A 426 1.00 -9.23 -4.11
CA TRP A 426 1.27 -9.23 -5.55
C TRP A 426 2.32 -8.15 -5.91
N SER A 427 1.96 -7.20 -6.77
CA SER A 427 2.81 -6.09 -7.21
C SER A 427 2.59 -4.79 -6.41
N ILE A 428 1.88 -4.86 -5.28
CA ILE A 428 1.70 -3.76 -4.33
C ILE A 428 2.71 -3.96 -3.19
N LYS A 429 3.61 -3.00 -2.95
CA LYS A 429 4.65 -3.12 -1.93
C LYS A 429 4.75 -1.86 -1.08
N ILE A 430 5.06 -2.01 0.19
CA ILE A 430 5.41 -0.91 1.10
C ILE A 430 6.71 -1.26 1.82
N VAL A 431 7.67 -0.32 1.83
CA VAL A 431 8.93 -0.43 2.57
C VAL A 431 9.04 0.75 3.52
N VAL A 432 9.35 0.49 4.79
CA VAL A 432 9.70 1.53 5.77
C VAL A 432 11.19 1.41 6.08
N LEU A 433 11.91 2.51 5.90
CA LEU A 433 13.32 2.66 6.26
C LEU A 433 13.49 3.77 7.29
N VAL A 434 14.46 3.63 8.18
CA VAL A 434 14.74 4.56 9.27
C VAL A 434 16.23 4.84 9.39
N LYS A 435 16.61 6.05 9.83
CA LYS A 435 18.01 6.34 10.19
C LYS A 435 18.53 5.35 11.25
N PRO A 436 19.82 4.94 11.19
CA PRO A 436 20.41 4.02 12.16
C PRO A 436 20.21 4.41 13.63
N GLU A 437 20.33 5.70 13.94
CA GLU A 437 20.18 6.23 15.30
C GLU A 437 18.79 6.01 15.90
N HIS A 438 17.73 5.94 15.08
CA HIS A 438 16.38 5.70 15.57
C HIS A 438 15.98 4.22 15.60
N GLN A 439 16.85 3.29 15.17
CA GLN A 439 16.51 1.86 15.13
C GLN A 439 16.02 1.33 16.48
N ARG A 440 16.61 1.79 17.60
CA ARG A 440 16.23 1.38 18.96
C ARG A 440 14.94 2.03 19.47
N ARG A 441 14.46 3.08 18.81
CA ARG A 441 13.23 3.81 19.13
C ARG A 441 11.98 3.18 18.51
N ILE A 442 12.18 2.29 17.53
CA ILE A 442 11.11 1.57 16.84
C ILE A 442 10.75 0.31 17.62
N SER A 443 9.46 0.12 17.90
CA SER A 443 8.94 -1.11 18.51
C SER A 443 7.56 -1.45 17.97
N HIS A 444 7.01 -2.61 18.34
CA HIS A 444 5.65 -3.03 17.98
C HIS A 444 5.37 -2.94 16.47
N VAL A 445 6.32 -3.43 15.67
CA VAL A 445 6.18 -3.45 14.21
C VAL A 445 5.15 -4.50 13.83
N HIS A 446 4.10 -4.07 13.13
CA HIS A 446 3.06 -4.93 12.58
C HIS A 446 2.90 -4.69 11.09
N THR A 447 2.62 -5.75 10.35
CA THR A 447 2.34 -5.69 8.92
C THR A 447 1.03 -6.42 8.60
N SER A 448 0.35 -5.97 7.55
CA SER A 448 -0.91 -6.59 7.13
C SER A 448 -1.17 -6.33 5.65
N SER A 449 -2.05 -7.13 5.05
CA SER A 449 -2.51 -6.92 3.68
C SER A 449 -3.96 -7.33 3.50
N VAL A 450 -4.65 -6.70 2.55
CA VAL A 450 -6.05 -6.98 2.21
C VAL A 450 -6.19 -7.05 0.70
N LYS A 451 -6.82 -8.12 0.22
CA LYS A 451 -7.21 -8.30 -1.18
C LYS A 451 -8.58 -7.67 -1.42
N THR A 452 -8.72 -6.87 -2.46
CA THR A 452 -9.98 -6.19 -2.82
C THR A 452 -10.34 -6.33 -4.30
N GLY A 453 -9.67 -7.27 -4.98
CA GLY A 453 -9.96 -7.69 -6.35
C GLY A 453 -11.39 -8.20 -6.56
N ILE A 454 -11.68 -8.73 -7.75
CA ILE A 454 -12.97 -9.38 -8.04
C ILE A 454 -13.21 -10.48 -7.00
N ALA A 455 -14.43 -10.50 -6.43
CA ALA A 455 -14.80 -11.38 -5.33
C ALA A 455 -13.87 -11.32 -4.09
N ASN A 456 -13.11 -10.22 -3.92
CA ASN A 456 -12.15 -9.99 -2.84
C ASN A 456 -10.99 -11.02 -2.76
N THR A 457 -10.80 -11.82 -3.81
CA THR A 457 -9.76 -12.86 -3.88
C THR A 457 -9.00 -12.87 -5.21
N LEU A 458 -9.59 -12.37 -6.30
CA LEU A 458 -9.07 -12.46 -7.66
C LEU A 458 -8.66 -11.08 -8.24
N GLY A 459 -7.41 -10.94 -8.67
CA GLY A 459 -6.92 -9.74 -9.36
C GLY A 459 -6.04 -8.83 -8.50
N ASN A 460 -5.22 -7.99 -9.14
CA ASN A 460 -4.10 -7.25 -8.56
C ASN A 460 -4.46 -5.98 -7.75
N LYS A 461 -5.56 -6.01 -6.99
CA LYS A 461 -6.09 -4.85 -6.24
C LYS A 461 -6.20 -5.17 -4.75
N GLY A 462 -5.82 -4.20 -3.92
CA GLY A 462 -5.72 -4.42 -2.49
C GLY A 462 -4.95 -3.32 -1.78
N ALA A 463 -4.55 -3.61 -0.55
CA ALA A 463 -3.69 -2.77 0.25
C ALA A 463 -2.67 -3.62 1.02
N VAL A 464 -1.55 -2.99 1.33
CA VAL A 464 -0.54 -3.43 2.28
C VAL A 464 -0.35 -2.33 3.29
N GLY A 465 -0.04 -2.67 4.53
CA GLY A 465 0.27 -1.66 5.53
C GLY A 465 1.26 -2.13 6.57
N ILE A 466 1.90 -1.14 7.18
CA ILE A 466 2.90 -1.28 8.23
C ILE A 466 2.54 -0.29 9.33
N SER A 467 2.60 -0.72 10.58
CA SER A 467 2.50 0.15 11.75
C SER A 467 3.61 -0.13 12.74
N PHE A 468 3.99 0.86 13.52
CA PHE A 468 4.97 0.71 14.61
C PHE A 468 4.80 1.84 15.63
N LEU A 469 5.42 1.67 16.79
CA LEU A 469 5.67 2.76 17.74
C LEU A 469 7.05 3.35 17.46
N PHE A 470 7.13 4.68 17.39
CA PHE A 470 8.35 5.44 17.55
C PHE A 470 8.31 6.07 18.94
N ASN A 471 9.14 5.58 19.86
CA ASN A 471 9.03 5.91 21.27
C ASN A 471 7.60 5.74 21.79
N GLY A 472 6.94 6.80 22.28
CA GLY A 472 5.56 6.81 22.76
C GLY A 472 4.52 7.13 21.69
N THR A 473 4.91 7.33 20.43
CA THR A 473 4.03 7.77 19.35
C THR A 473 3.74 6.65 18.34
N SER A 474 2.47 6.41 18.06
CA SER A 474 2.04 5.34 17.15
C SER A 474 1.84 5.81 15.71
N PHE A 475 2.44 5.09 14.77
CA PHE A 475 2.37 5.34 13.33
C PHE A 475 1.68 4.18 12.60
N GLY A 476 0.83 4.51 11.64
CA GLY A 476 0.28 3.57 10.66
C GLY A 476 0.48 4.07 9.23
N PHE A 477 0.87 3.19 8.33
CA PHE A 477 1.08 3.48 6.91
C PHE A 477 0.34 2.45 6.06
N ILE A 478 -0.52 2.91 5.14
CA ILE A 478 -1.31 2.06 4.25
C ILE A 478 -1.01 2.47 2.81
N ASN A 479 -0.45 1.55 2.04
CA ASN A 479 -0.30 1.68 0.59
C ASN A 479 -1.37 0.83 -0.11
N CYS A 480 -2.11 1.38 -1.06
CA CYS A 480 -3.11 0.62 -1.81
C CYS A 480 -3.08 0.82 -3.33
N HIS A 481 -3.76 -0.10 -4.02
CA HIS A 481 -4.06 -0.02 -5.44
C HIS A 481 -5.55 -0.33 -5.60
N LEU A 482 -6.36 0.71 -5.82
CA LEU A 482 -7.82 0.59 -5.88
C LEU A 482 -8.34 0.33 -7.30
N ALA A 483 -9.61 -0.06 -7.42
CA ALA A 483 -10.23 -0.37 -8.70
C ALA A 483 -10.07 0.77 -9.74
N SER A 484 -9.57 0.41 -10.93
CA SER A 484 -9.35 1.34 -12.04
C SER A 484 -10.58 1.54 -12.92
N GLY A 485 -10.68 2.73 -13.51
CA GLY A 485 -11.77 3.12 -14.41
C GLY A 485 -12.59 4.29 -13.92
N SER A 486 -12.90 5.25 -14.80
CA SER A 486 -13.68 6.44 -14.45
C SER A 486 -15.06 6.08 -13.90
N GLU A 487 -15.66 5.00 -14.40
CA GLU A 487 -16.98 4.50 -14.02
C GLU A 487 -17.03 3.79 -12.65
N LYS A 488 -15.87 3.51 -12.03
CA LYS A 488 -15.76 2.62 -10.86
C LYS A 488 -15.62 3.32 -9.51
N THR A 489 -16.09 4.57 -9.39
CA THR A 489 -16.02 5.34 -8.14
C THR A 489 -16.63 4.59 -6.96
N HIS A 490 -17.83 4.02 -7.12
CA HIS A 490 -18.45 3.25 -6.05
C HIS A 490 -17.62 2.03 -5.62
N ARG A 491 -16.97 1.34 -6.57
CA ARG A 491 -16.08 0.21 -6.26
C ARG A 491 -14.83 0.65 -5.51
N ARG A 492 -14.27 1.83 -5.81
CA ARG A 492 -13.15 2.39 -5.02
C ARG A 492 -13.56 2.71 -3.60
N ASN A 493 -14.76 3.28 -3.39
CA ASN A 493 -15.30 3.53 -2.05
C ASN A 493 -15.48 2.21 -1.28
N GLN A 494 -15.98 1.16 -1.95
CA GLN A 494 -16.09 -0.16 -1.34
C GLN A 494 -14.71 -0.74 -1.01
N ASN A 495 -13.73 -0.63 -1.90
CA ASN A 495 -12.37 -1.08 -1.62
C ASN A 495 -11.78 -0.34 -0.39
N TYR A 496 -11.99 0.97 -0.27
CA TYR A 496 -11.61 1.74 0.92
C TYR A 496 -12.25 1.18 2.19
N SER A 497 -13.56 0.92 2.18
CA SER A 497 -14.28 0.34 3.33
C SER A 497 -13.76 -1.06 3.66
N ASP A 498 -13.57 -1.93 2.66
CA ASP A 498 -13.05 -3.29 2.85
C ASP A 498 -11.65 -3.27 3.49
N ILE A 499 -10.77 -2.37 3.02
CA ILE A 499 -9.42 -2.18 3.60
C ILE A 499 -9.53 -1.68 5.03
N LEU A 500 -10.37 -0.67 5.28
CA LEU A 500 -10.51 -0.06 6.60
C LEU A 500 -10.97 -1.08 7.66
N HIS A 501 -11.86 -2.00 7.29
CA HIS A 501 -12.40 -3.01 8.21
C HIS A 501 -11.54 -4.27 8.32
N SER A 502 -10.79 -4.62 7.27
CA SER A 502 -10.10 -5.93 7.20
C SER A 502 -8.60 -5.86 7.45
N LEU A 503 -7.96 -4.69 7.25
CA LEU A 503 -6.53 -4.56 7.44
C LEU A 503 -6.25 -4.53 8.94
N SER A 504 -5.44 -5.48 9.42
CA SER A 504 -5.21 -5.69 10.85
C SER A 504 -3.86 -5.12 11.26
N LEU A 505 -3.86 -3.86 11.71
CA LEU A 505 -2.67 -3.14 12.15
C LEU A 505 -2.86 -2.55 13.55
N GLY A 506 -1.73 -2.26 14.20
CA GLY A 506 -1.67 -1.62 15.50
C GLY A 506 -1.99 -2.54 16.68
N ASP A 507 -2.26 -1.91 17.81
CA ASP A 507 -2.54 -2.60 19.08
C ASP A 507 -3.84 -3.40 19.00
N LYS A 508 -3.77 -4.69 19.33
CA LYS A 508 -4.93 -5.59 19.36
C LYS A 508 -5.95 -5.22 20.43
N ARG A 509 -5.54 -4.51 21.50
CA ARG A 509 -6.47 -3.98 22.52
C ARG A 509 -7.45 -2.98 21.90
N LEU A 510 -7.04 -2.30 20.84
CA LEU A 510 -7.87 -1.37 20.08
C LEU A 510 -8.60 -2.05 18.91
N ALA A 511 -8.74 -3.38 18.91
CA ALA A 511 -9.40 -4.11 17.82
C ALA A 511 -10.87 -3.69 17.59
N GLY A 512 -11.55 -3.20 18.63
CA GLY A 512 -12.91 -2.65 18.53
C GLY A 512 -13.00 -1.30 17.78
N PHE A 513 -11.87 -0.62 17.58
CA PHE A 513 -11.79 0.61 16.80
C PHE A 513 -11.38 0.31 15.36
N ASP A 514 -11.90 1.07 14.40
CA ASP A 514 -11.36 1.07 13.05
C ASP A 514 -9.95 1.68 13.01
N LEU A 515 -9.20 1.42 11.93
CA LEU A 515 -7.81 1.85 11.80
C LEU A 515 -7.63 3.37 11.92
N THR A 516 -8.65 4.16 11.61
CA THR A 516 -8.56 5.62 11.64
C THR A 516 -8.46 6.19 13.06
N LEU A 517 -8.61 5.37 14.10
CA LEU A 517 -8.53 5.76 15.51
C LEU A 517 -7.44 5.01 16.29
N ARG A 518 -6.68 4.11 15.66
CA ARG A 518 -5.66 3.29 16.34
C ARG A 518 -4.29 3.94 16.43
N PHE A 519 -4.04 4.98 15.62
CA PHE A 519 -2.70 5.56 15.46
C PHE A 519 -2.72 7.05 15.71
N THR A 520 -1.69 7.52 16.40
CA THR A 520 -1.43 8.96 16.58
C THR A 520 -1.32 9.64 15.22
N HIS A 521 -0.61 9.01 14.27
CA HIS A 521 -0.55 9.41 12.88
C HIS A 521 -0.80 8.22 11.95
N LEU A 522 -1.85 8.30 11.14
CA LEU A 522 -2.17 7.35 10.08
C LEU A 522 -1.98 8.01 8.72
N PHE A 523 -1.10 7.46 7.89
CA PHE A 523 -0.88 7.85 6.51
C PHE A 523 -1.51 6.81 5.57
N TRP A 524 -2.31 7.26 4.62
CA TRP A 524 -2.93 6.42 3.60
C TRP A 524 -2.62 6.97 2.21
N PHE A 525 -1.95 6.17 1.41
CA PHE A 525 -1.46 6.57 0.10
C PHE A 525 -1.54 5.42 -0.90
N GLY A 526 -1.26 5.72 -2.16
CA GLY A 526 -1.24 4.71 -3.21
C GLY A 526 -1.77 5.21 -4.54
N ASP A 527 -1.96 4.28 -5.48
CA ASP A 527 -2.78 4.50 -6.67
C ASP A 527 -4.25 4.29 -6.28
N LEU A 528 -4.87 5.39 -5.84
CA LEU A 528 -6.28 5.42 -5.45
C LEU A 528 -7.21 5.37 -6.67
N ASN A 529 -6.70 5.59 -7.88
CA ASN A 529 -7.41 5.44 -9.15
C ASN A 529 -8.68 6.28 -9.33
N TYR A 530 -8.94 7.29 -8.48
CA TYR A 530 -9.99 8.29 -8.72
C TYR A 530 -9.64 9.13 -9.94
N ARG A 531 -10.66 9.52 -10.71
CA ARG A 531 -10.51 10.18 -12.01
C ARG A 531 -11.14 11.57 -12.01
N LEU A 532 -10.86 12.34 -13.06
CA LEU A 532 -11.59 13.56 -13.37
C LEU A 532 -12.89 13.21 -14.10
N ASP A 533 -13.99 13.84 -13.69
CA ASP A 533 -15.29 13.73 -14.35
C ASP A 533 -15.53 14.93 -15.28
N MET A 534 -14.74 14.98 -16.37
CA MET A 534 -14.73 16.08 -17.35
C MET A 534 -14.25 15.56 -18.72
N ASP A 535 -14.62 16.25 -19.80
CA ASP A 535 -14.14 15.92 -21.15
C ASP A 535 -12.63 16.08 -21.27
N VAL A 536 -12.01 15.23 -22.09
CA VAL A 536 -10.55 15.19 -22.23
C VAL A 536 -9.97 16.48 -22.80
N GLN A 537 -10.67 17.15 -23.73
CA GLN A 537 -10.15 18.38 -24.35
C GLN A 537 -10.15 19.55 -23.37
N ASP A 538 -11.18 19.64 -22.54
CA ASP A 538 -11.26 20.64 -21.47
C ASP A 538 -10.16 20.40 -20.42
N ILE A 539 -9.95 19.12 -20.04
CA ILE A 539 -8.86 18.73 -19.13
C ILE A 539 -7.51 19.17 -19.68
N LEU A 540 -7.19 18.82 -20.93
CA LEU A 540 -5.91 19.18 -21.55
C LEU A 540 -5.74 20.70 -21.62
N THR A 541 -6.80 21.44 -21.93
CA THR A 541 -6.79 22.91 -21.97
C THR A 541 -6.43 23.51 -20.60
N HIS A 542 -7.06 23.04 -19.53
CA HIS A 542 -6.75 23.50 -18.17
C HIS A 542 -5.35 23.10 -17.71
N ILE A 543 -4.85 21.91 -18.08
CA ILE A 543 -3.47 21.49 -17.78
C ILE A 543 -2.47 22.44 -18.43
N VAL A 544 -2.63 22.75 -19.72
CA VAL A 544 -1.72 23.67 -20.45
C VAL A 544 -1.71 25.06 -19.80
N LYS A 545 -2.87 25.54 -19.35
CA LYS A 545 -3.01 26.82 -18.63
C LYS A 545 -2.57 26.74 -17.15
N LYS A 546 -2.27 25.56 -16.63
CA LYS A 546 -2.00 25.29 -15.21
C LYS A 546 -3.14 25.70 -14.27
N GLU A 547 -4.38 25.60 -14.75
CA GLU A 547 -5.61 25.94 -14.01
C GLU A 547 -6.13 24.75 -13.19
N PHE A 548 -5.28 24.19 -12.31
CA PHE A 548 -5.60 22.93 -11.62
C PHE A 548 -6.82 23.01 -10.68
N GLN A 549 -7.14 24.20 -10.15
CA GLN A 549 -8.30 24.37 -9.26
C GLN A 549 -9.63 24.04 -9.94
N ALA A 550 -9.78 24.35 -11.22
CA ALA A 550 -10.97 23.99 -11.99
C ALA A 550 -11.12 22.47 -12.13
N LEU A 551 -10.00 21.77 -12.34
CA LEU A 551 -9.96 20.32 -12.45
C LEU A 551 -10.18 19.62 -11.09
N LEU A 552 -9.63 20.17 -10.01
CA LEU A 552 -9.80 19.63 -8.66
C LEU A 552 -11.25 19.71 -8.17
N ALA A 553 -12.06 20.64 -8.70
CA ALA A 553 -13.49 20.73 -8.41
C ALA A 553 -14.30 19.54 -8.99
N VAL A 554 -13.76 18.84 -9.99
CA VAL A 554 -14.37 17.65 -10.62
C VAL A 554 -13.58 16.37 -10.34
N ASP A 555 -12.62 16.41 -9.41
CA ASP A 555 -11.87 15.25 -8.95
C ASP A 555 -12.77 14.35 -8.10
N GLN A 556 -12.92 13.10 -8.51
CA GLN A 556 -13.83 12.17 -7.84
C GLN A 556 -13.46 11.90 -6.37
N LEU A 557 -12.17 11.94 -5.99
CA LEU A 557 -11.79 11.75 -4.60
C LEU A 557 -12.25 12.94 -3.75
N ASN A 558 -12.02 14.16 -4.22
CA ASN A 558 -12.49 15.38 -3.56
C ASN A 558 -14.02 15.37 -3.40
N LEU A 559 -14.76 15.06 -4.47
CA LEU A 559 -16.22 15.00 -4.45
C LEU A 559 -16.77 13.93 -3.49
N GLU A 560 -16.15 12.75 -3.42
CA GLU A 560 -16.62 11.68 -2.53
C GLU A 560 -16.20 11.91 -1.07
N ARG A 561 -15.10 12.64 -0.81
CA ARG A 561 -14.71 13.15 0.52
C ARG A 561 -15.67 14.23 1.02
N GLU A 562 -16.05 15.18 0.16
CA GLU A 562 -17.03 16.22 0.49
C GLU A 562 -18.40 15.61 0.86
N LYS A 563 -18.81 14.57 0.11
CA LYS A 563 -20.01 13.77 0.42
C LYS A 563 -19.85 12.85 1.65
N SER A 564 -18.71 12.90 2.34
CA SER A 564 -18.40 12.08 3.52
C SER A 564 -18.52 10.55 3.30
N LYS A 565 -18.26 10.08 2.07
CA LYS A 565 -18.35 8.65 1.72
C LYS A 565 -17.04 7.90 1.93
N VAL A 566 -15.91 8.60 1.85
CA VAL A 566 -14.56 8.04 1.96
C VAL A 566 -13.64 9.01 2.68
N PHE A 567 -12.58 8.49 3.30
CA PHE A 567 -11.52 9.29 3.94
C PHE A 567 -12.05 10.38 4.87
N LEU A 568 -13.05 10.05 5.67
CA LEU A 568 -13.69 10.99 6.59
C LEU A 568 -12.66 11.57 7.56
N ARG A 569 -12.56 12.91 7.61
CA ARG A 569 -11.62 13.67 8.45
C ARG A 569 -10.14 13.38 8.16
N PHE A 570 -9.80 12.84 6.99
CA PHE A 570 -8.42 12.86 6.51
C PHE A 570 -8.10 14.20 5.87
N SER A 571 -6.87 14.65 6.09
CA SER A 571 -6.23 15.77 5.43
C SER A 571 -5.46 15.30 4.19
N GLU A 572 -5.32 16.21 3.24
CA GLU A 572 -4.50 16.04 2.03
C GLU A 572 -3.81 17.37 1.76
N GLY A 573 -2.58 17.34 1.23
CA GLY A 573 -1.84 18.55 0.91
C GLY A 573 -2.42 19.27 -0.31
N ASP A 574 -2.15 20.56 -0.45
CA ASP A 574 -2.62 21.33 -1.60
C ASP A 574 -2.00 20.81 -2.90
N ILE A 575 -2.85 20.32 -3.81
CA ILE A 575 -2.42 19.82 -5.12
C ILE A 575 -2.13 21.01 -6.03
N SER A 576 -0.85 21.22 -6.30
CA SER A 576 -0.31 22.27 -7.19
C SER A 576 0.55 21.71 -8.33
N PHE A 577 0.47 20.41 -8.56
CA PHE A 577 1.15 19.65 -9.62
C PHE A 577 0.12 19.10 -10.63
N PRO A 578 0.51 18.85 -11.89
CA PRO A 578 -0.43 18.35 -12.90
C PRO A 578 -0.86 16.90 -12.61
N PRO A 579 -1.92 16.41 -13.27
CA PRO A 579 -2.34 15.01 -13.16
C PRO A 579 -1.19 14.04 -13.40
N THR A 580 -1.07 13.02 -12.53
CA THR A 580 0.08 12.10 -12.53
C THR A 580 -0.09 10.93 -13.49
N TYR A 581 -1.30 10.76 -14.02
CA TYR A 581 -1.71 9.72 -14.96
C TYR A 581 -2.51 10.36 -16.10
N ARG A 582 -2.52 9.87 -17.34
CA ARG A 582 -1.71 8.80 -17.91
C ARG A 582 -0.72 9.36 -18.91
N TYR A 583 0.58 9.28 -18.61
CA TYR A 583 1.62 9.74 -19.52
C TYR A 583 1.99 8.71 -20.58
N GLU A 584 2.53 9.19 -21.70
CA GLU A 584 3.35 8.37 -22.58
C GLU A 584 4.65 7.96 -21.84
N ARG A 585 5.10 6.71 -22.00
CA ARG A 585 6.38 6.29 -21.41
C ARG A 585 7.54 6.92 -22.17
N GLY A 586 8.56 7.37 -21.44
CA GLY A 586 9.73 8.04 -22.00
C GLY A 586 9.64 9.58 -22.05
N THR A 587 8.46 10.16 -21.89
CA THR A 587 8.28 11.64 -21.84
C THR A 587 7.19 12.03 -20.83
N ARG A 588 7.24 13.26 -20.31
CA ARG A 588 6.15 13.90 -19.54
C ARG A 588 5.44 15.02 -20.32
N ASP A 589 5.74 15.15 -21.62
CA ASP A 589 5.15 16.18 -22.47
C ASP A 589 3.74 15.79 -22.96
N THR A 590 3.47 14.48 -23.04
CA THR A 590 2.26 13.94 -23.69
C THR A 590 1.46 13.04 -22.76
N TYR A 591 0.15 13.29 -22.67
CA TYR A 591 -0.81 12.39 -22.04
C TYR A 591 -1.41 11.40 -23.03
N MET A 592 -1.40 10.12 -22.69
CA MET A 592 -1.98 9.02 -23.47
C MET A 592 -3.37 8.66 -22.96
N TRP A 593 -4.36 9.41 -23.40
CA TRP A 593 -5.75 9.25 -22.95
C TRP A 593 -6.56 8.22 -23.73
N GLN A 594 -6.11 7.81 -24.92
CA GLN A 594 -6.71 6.71 -25.67
C GLN A 594 -5.99 5.40 -25.33
N LYS A 595 -6.75 4.38 -24.92
CA LYS A 595 -6.23 3.02 -24.71
C LYS A 595 -7.03 2.02 -25.53
N SER A 596 -6.42 1.50 -26.58
CA SER A 596 -6.97 0.38 -27.34
C SER A 596 -7.02 -0.88 -26.46
N LYS A 597 -8.18 -1.53 -26.42
CA LYS A 597 -8.38 -2.85 -25.84
C LYS A 597 -9.07 -3.74 -26.89
N PRO A 598 -9.03 -5.07 -26.73
CA PRO A 598 -9.82 -5.97 -27.58
C PRO A 598 -11.31 -5.61 -27.58
N THR A 599 -11.85 -5.18 -26.43
CA THR A 599 -13.23 -4.72 -26.25
C THR A 599 -13.48 -3.28 -26.75
N GLY A 600 -12.62 -2.72 -27.60
CA GLY A 600 -12.71 -1.36 -28.15
C GLY A 600 -11.85 -0.29 -27.45
N MET A 601 -12.05 0.96 -27.86
CA MET A 601 -11.27 2.11 -27.38
C MET A 601 -11.77 2.59 -26.01
N ARG A 602 -10.90 2.55 -25.00
CA ARG A 602 -11.17 3.10 -23.67
C ARG A 602 -10.49 4.46 -23.50
N ILE A 603 -11.27 5.45 -23.07
CA ILE A 603 -10.75 6.76 -22.68
C ILE A 603 -10.30 6.72 -21.22
N ASN A 604 -9.04 7.08 -20.97
CA ASN A 604 -8.46 7.30 -19.66
C ASN A 604 -7.95 8.75 -19.60
N VAL A 605 -8.84 9.66 -19.27
CA VAL A 605 -8.49 11.09 -19.16
C VAL A 605 -7.35 11.30 -18.14
N PRO A 606 -6.55 12.36 -18.29
CA PRO A 606 -5.58 12.74 -17.27
C PRO A 606 -6.23 12.82 -15.88
N SER A 607 -5.61 12.28 -14.85
CA SER A 607 -6.17 12.21 -13.49
C SER A 607 -5.10 12.15 -12.40
N TRP A 608 -5.43 12.67 -11.21
CA TRP A 608 -4.63 12.49 -9.99
C TRP A 608 -4.99 11.14 -9.33
N CYS A 609 -4.47 10.07 -9.92
CA CYS A 609 -4.66 8.70 -9.40
C CYS A 609 -3.82 8.47 -8.13
N ASP A 610 -2.63 9.05 -8.07
CA ASP A 610 -1.61 8.80 -7.06
C ASP A 610 -1.68 9.84 -5.93
N ARG A 611 -2.06 9.42 -4.72
CA ARG A 611 -2.45 10.36 -3.63
C ARG A 611 -1.81 10.00 -2.30
N ILE A 612 -1.65 10.99 -1.43
CA ILE A 612 -1.13 10.83 -0.06
C ILE A 612 -2.02 11.63 0.89
N LEU A 613 -2.74 10.92 1.77
CA LEU A 613 -3.61 11.50 2.78
C LEU A 613 -3.11 11.10 4.18
N TRP A 614 -3.47 11.89 5.18
CA TRP A 614 -3.16 11.55 6.57
C TRP A 614 -4.31 11.92 7.50
N LYS A 615 -4.36 11.23 8.64
CA LYS A 615 -5.22 11.55 9.76
C LYS A 615 -4.38 11.46 11.03
N SER A 616 -4.55 12.41 11.93
CA SER A 616 -3.83 12.41 13.20
C SER A 616 -4.79 12.65 14.36
N HIS A 617 -4.38 12.22 15.55
CA HIS A 617 -5.10 12.53 16.78
C HIS A 617 -5.21 14.06 16.96
N PRO A 618 -6.27 14.55 17.63
CA PRO A 618 -6.42 15.98 17.90
C PRO A 618 -5.21 16.49 18.69
N GLU A 619 -4.88 17.77 18.50
CA GLU A 619 -3.82 18.48 19.24
C GLU A 619 -2.41 17.89 19.09
N THR A 620 -2.19 17.06 18.06
CA THR A 620 -0.86 16.57 17.69
C THR A 620 -0.21 17.46 16.63
N HIS A 621 1.12 17.59 16.68
CA HIS A 621 1.87 18.36 15.70
C HIS A 621 2.09 17.54 14.43
N VAL A 622 1.52 17.97 13.31
CA VAL A 622 1.79 17.42 11.98
C VAL A 622 1.72 18.53 10.94
N VAL A 623 2.79 18.72 10.18
CA VAL A 623 2.88 19.73 9.11
C VAL A 623 3.36 19.08 7.83
N CYS A 624 2.58 19.22 6.76
CA CYS A 624 2.99 18.80 5.42
C CYS A 624 3.92 19.86 4.81
N ASN A 625 5.19 19.51 4.63
CA ASN A 625 6.25 20.40 4.16
C ASN A 625 6.45 20.34 2.65
N SER A 626 6.07 19.24 2.00
CA SER A 626 6.06 19.12 0.54
C SER A 626 4.96 18.16 0.10
N TYR A 627 4.38 18.42 -1.07
CA TYR A 627 3.47 17.53 -1.76
C TYR A 627 3.54 17.79 -3.27
N GLY A 628 4.02 16.81 -4.02
CA GLY A 628 4.37 17.01 -5.42
C GLY A 628 4.61 15.72 -6.19
N CYS A 629 4.98 15.85 -7.46
CA CYS A 629 5.35 14.74 -8.31
C CYS A 629 6.66 15.02 -9.04
N THR A 630 7.37 13.96 -9.46
CA THR A 630 8.55 14.12 -10.30
C THR A 630 8.16 14.29 -11.78
N ASP A 631 9.03 14.95 -12.53
CA ASP A 631 8.90 15.21 -13.97
C ASP A 631 10.03 14.60 -14.81
N ASP A 632 11.02 13.97 -14.17
CA ASP A 632 12.19 13.35 -14.81
C ASP A 632 12.16 11.80 -14.79
N ILE A 633 11.27 11.19 -14.01
CA ILE A 633 11.09 9.72 -13.96
C ILE A 633 9.99 9.31 -14.94
N VAL A 634 10.40 8.71 -16.05
CA VAL A 634 9.53 8.49 -17.23
C VAL A 634 9.31 7.02 -17.62
N THR A 635 9.78 6.06 -16.82
CA THR A 635 9.64 4.63 -17.14
C THR A 635 8.19 4.14 -17.09
N SER A 636 7.38 4.73 -16.20
CA SER A 636 5.96 4.42 -16.02
C SER A 636 5.04 5.42 -16.73
N ASP A 637 3.80 5.01 -17.00
CA ASP A 637 2.70 5.91 -17.40
C ASP A 637 2.12 6.71 -16.22
N HIS A 638 2.67 6.52 -15.01
CA HIS A 638 2.47 7.38 -13.85
C HIS A 638 3.76 8.10 -13.44
N SER A 639 3.63 9.33 -12.95
CA SER A 639 4.72 10.04 -12.25
C SER A 639 4.74 9.66 -10.76
N PRO A 640 5.92 9.37 -10.17
CA PRO A 640 6.08 9.23 -8.73
C PRO A 640 5.58 10.47 -7.97
N VAL A 641 4.86 10.24 -6.88
CA VAL A 641 4.35 11.28 -5.97
C VAL A 641 5.07 11.20 -4.64
N PHE A 642 5.38 12.35 -4.05
CA PHE A 642 6.05 12.47 -2.76
C PHE A 642 5.29 13.43 -1.85
N ALA A 643 5.33 13.17 -0.55
CA ALA A 643 4.98 14.12 0.49
C ALA A 643 5.97 14.00 1.65
N THR A 644 6.30 15.12 2.29
CA THR A 644 7.13 15.12 3.50
C THR A 644 6.42 15.80 4.65
N PHE A 645 6.63 15.28 5.85
CA PHE A 645 5.95 15.70 7.05
C PHE A 645 6.95 15.99 8.16
N GLU A 646 6.64 17.02 8.93
CA GLU A 646 7.20 17.25 10.25
C GLU A 646 6.19 16.77 11.28
N VAL A 647 6.59 15.84 12.14
CA VAL A 647 5.67 15.12 13.04
C VAL A 647 6.20 15.20 14.47
N GLY A 648 5.36 15.67 15.38
CA GLY A 648 5.65 15.65 16.81
C GLY A 648 5.62 14.22 17.35
N VAL A 649 6.61 13.88 18.16
CA VAL A 649 6.74 12.57 18.81
C VAL A 649 6.96 12.75 20.31
N THR A 650 6.54 11.74 21.06
CA THR A 650 6.64 11.70 22.52
C THR A 650 7.69 10.70 22.96
N SER A 651 8.41 11.04 24.01
CA SER A 651 9.34 10.16 24.71
C SER A 651 8.67 8.91 25.28
N GLN A 652 9.43 7.83 25.45
CA GLN A 652 8.95 6.71 26.26
C GLN A 652 9.03 7.10 27.74
N PHE A 653 7.86 7.32 28.35
CA PHE A 653 7.81 7.60 29.79
C PHE A 653 8.11 6.32 30.58
N VAL A 654 9.17 6.35 31.37
CA VAL A 654 9.46 5.33 32.39
C VAL A 654 9.22 5.96 33.76
N PRO A 655 8.23 5.48 34.53
CA PRO A 655 8.01 5.93 35.90
C PRO A 655 9.29 5.76 36.74
N LYS A 656 9.61 6.73 37.62
CA LYS A 656 10.75 6.63 38.55
C LYS A 656 10.56 5.58 39.64
N GLU A 657 9.31 5.19 39.89
CA GLU A 657 8.91 4.18 40.87
C GLU A 657 8.11 3.08 40.14
N ALA A 658 8.29 1.82 40.55
CA ALA A 658 7.57 0.71 39.94
C ALA A 658 6.05 0.87 40.10
N PRO A 659 5.24 0.55 39.08
CA PRO A 659 3.78 0.54 39.19
C PRO A 659 3.34 -0.27 40.42
N GLY A 660 2.58 0.33 41.33
CA GLY A 660 2.01 -0.32 42.52
C GLY A 660 2.65 -0.03 43.88
N TYR A 661 3.68 0.84 43.99
CA TYR A 661 4.34 1.15 45.28
C TYR A 661 3.90 2.45 45.98
N SER A 662 3.11 3.31 45.33
CA SER A 662 2.54 4.52 45.97
C SER A 662 1.01 4.43 46.07
N PRO A 663 0.41 4.67 47.27
CA PRO A 663 -1.03 4.60 47.47
C PRO A 663 -1.80 5.86 47.02
N GLU A 664 -1.13 6.88 46.49
CA GLU A 664 -1.73 8.14 46.06
C GLU A 664 -1.62 8.28 44.53
N ALA A 665 -2.76 8.48 43.86
CA ALA A 665 -2.80 8.76 42.43
C ALA A 665 -2.07 10.09 42.13
N LEU A 666 -1.01 10.04 41.33
CA LEU A 666 -0.22 11.23 40.95
C LEU A 666 -1.03 12.22 40.09
N ALA A 667 -2.05 11.72 39.38
CA ALA A 667 -3.02 12.49 38.62
C ALA A 667 -4.30 11.65 38.43
N CYS A 668 -5.46 12.30 38.26
CA CYS A 668 -6.70 11.65 37.87
C CYS A 668 -7.39 12.45 36.75
N ILE A 669 -8.19 11.74 35.96
CA ILE A 669 -9.10 12.27 34.95
C ILE A 669 -10.53 12.06 35.45
N GLU A 670 -11.26 13.16 35.59
CA GLU A 670 -12.64 13.17 36.04
C GLU A 670 -13.56 13.78 34.97
N TRP A 671 -14.76 13.22 34.84
CA TRP A 671 -15.79 13.74 33.95
C TRP A 671 -16.99 14.19 34.76
N GLU A 672 -17.38 15.46 34.61
CA GLU A 672 -18.60 15.99 35.25
C GLU A 672 -19.87 15.39 34.62
N SER A 673 -19.91 15.34 33.28
CA SER A 673 -20.97 14.70 32.51
C SER A 673 -20.53 14.42 31.07
N ILE A 674 -21.18 13.47 30.41
CA ILE A 674 -21.03 13.20 28.98
C ILE A 674 -22.41 13.16 28.33
N GLU A 675 -22.57 13.86 27.21
CA GLU A 675 -23.75 13.76 26.35
C GLU A 675 -23.35 13.28 24.95
N VAL A 676 -24.08 12.30 24.41
CA VAL A 676 -23.83 11.73 23.10
C VAL A 676 -25.12 11.77 22.27
N MET A 677 -25.02 12.23 21.02
CA MET A 677 -26.10 12.12 20.05
C MET A 677 -25.77 11.00 19.06
N LEU A 678 -26.51 9.89 19.13
CA LEU A 678 -26.28 8.69 18.35
C LEU A 678 -27.31 8.58 17.22
N LYS A 679 -26.86 8.39 15.98
CA LYS A 679 -27.76 8.04 14.87
C LYS A 679 -28.17 6.58 14.99
N THR A 680 -29.38 6.32 15.47
CA THR A 680 -29.91 4.96 15.67
C THR A 680 -31.43 4.98 15.73
N THR A 681 -32.05 3.84 15.39
CA THR A 681 -33.48 3.59 15.66
C THR A 681 -33.68 2.76 16.93
N SER A 682 -32.61 2.19 17.48
CA SER A 682 -32.64 1.47 18.75
C SER A 682 -32.80 2.43 19.93
N ARG A 683 -33.44 1.95 21.00
CA ARG A 683 -33.55 2.64 22.30
C ARG A 683 -32.83 1.89 23.42
N SER A 684 -31.87 1.04 23.06
CA SER A 684 -31.03 0.33 24.01
C SER A 684 -30.23 1.31 24.85
N LYS A 685 -30.04 0.96 26.12
CA LYS A 685 -29.06 1.63 26.96
C LYS A 685 -27.65 1.38 26.42
N CYS A 686 -26.76 2.34 26.66
CA CYS A 686 -25.36 2.27 26.25
C CYS A 686 -24.44 2.55 27.44
N TYR A 687 -23.19 2.11 27.31
CA TYR A 687 -22.08 2.47 28.17
C TYR A 687 -20.93 2.99 27.28
N ILE A 688 -19.92 3.60 27.91
CA ILE A 688 -18.73 4.14 27.26
C ILE A 688 -17.53 3.34 27.73
N GLU A 689 -16.65 3.00 26.79
CA GLU A 689 -15.35 2.41 27.06
C GLU A 689 -14.26 3.45 26.83
N PHE A 690 -13.34 3.58 27.79
CA PHE A 690 -12.21 4.50 27.75
C PHE A 690 -10.93 3.70 27.52
N HIS A 691 -10.23 4.03 26.44
CA HIS A 691 -9.00 3.36 26.02
C HIS A 691 -7.91 4.42 25.84
N SER A 692 -6.74 4.21 26.44
CA SER A 692 -5.55 5.06 26.24
C SER A 692 -4.29 4.30 26.68
N TYR A 693 -3.14 4.67 26.11
CA TYR A 693 -1.84 4.13 26.51
C TYR A 693 -1.39 4.58 27.90
N CYS A 694 -1.99 5.64 28.45
CA CYS A 694 -1.73 6.09 29.82
C CYS A 694 -2.52 5.29 30.87
N LEU A 695 -3.41 4.38 30.46
CA LEU A 695 -4.17 3.52 31.35
C LEU A 695 -3.56 2.13 31.36
N GLU A 696 -3.46 1.52 32.54
CA GLU A 696 -3.05 0.12 32.66
C GLU A 696 -4.08 -0.81 32.00
N GLU A 697 -5.36 -0.53 32.25
CA GLU A 697 -6.50 -1.27 31.71
C GLU A 697 -7.59 -0.33 31.20
N MET A 698 -8.40 -0.84 30.27
CA MET A 698 -9.57 -0.14 29.75
C MET A 698 -10.58 0.09 30.88
N GLN A 699 -11.14 1.29 30.92
CA GLN A 699 -12.13 1.70 31.91
C GLN A 699 -13.51 1.75 31.28
N ARG A 700 -14.56 1.49 32.06
CA ARG A 700 -15.94 1.41 31.55
C ARG A 700 -16.89 2.23 32.41
N SER A 701 -17.76 3.01 31.77
CA SER A 701 -18.85 3.70 32.45
C SER A 701 -19.97 2.75 32.86
N GLY A 702 -20.82 3.21 33.77
CA GLY A 702 -22.17 2.67 33.93
C GLY A 702 -23.05 2.93 32.69
N GLU A 703 -24.30 2.45 32.74
CA GLU A 703 -25.28 2.75 31.70
C GLU A 703 -25.67 4.23 31.69
N ASN A 704 -26.11 4.74 30.53
CA ASN A 704 -26.63 6.09 30.43
C ASN A 704 -27.80 6.32 31.39
N THR A 705 -27.77 7.47 32.04
CA THR A 705 -28.77 7.92 33.03
C THR A 705 -29.97 8.61 32.39
N PHE A 706 -29.77 9.20 31.22
CA PHE A 706 -30.77 9.93 30.47
C PHE A 706 -30.80 9.46 29.02
N GLN A 707 -31.98 9.40 28.41
CA GLN A 707 -32.15 9.21 26.98
C GLN A 707 -33.34 9.99 26.43
N ASN A 708 -33.20 10.58 25.24
CA ASN A 708 -34.23 11.38 24.60
C ASN A 708 -34.19 11.23 23.06
N CYS A 709 -35.35 11.25 22.42
CA CYS A 709 -35.55 11.01 20.99
C CYS A 709 -36.30 12.18 20.30
N ASP A 710 -35.98 13.42 20.69
CA ASP A 710 -36.61 14.62 20.11
C ASP A 710 -36.31 14.81 18.62
N ILE A 711 -35.17 14.30 18.15
CA ILE A 711 -34.73 14.40 16.76
C ILE A 711 -34.99 13.06 16.06
N PRO A 712 -35.87 13.00 15.05
CA PRO A 712 -36.16 11.76 14.33
C PRO A 712 -34.89 11.08 13.80
N GLY A 713 -34.70 9.81 14.16
CA GLY A 713 -33.54 9.00 13.75
C GLY A 713 -32.27 9.21 14.59
N PHE A 714 -32.34 10.02 15.64
CA PHE A 714 -31.26 10.22 16.61
C PHE A 714 -31.72 9.96 18.03
N LEU A 715 -30.83 9.42 18.85
CA LEU A 715 -31.01 9.20 20.28
C LEU A 715 -29.96 10.01 21.03
N LYS A 716 -30.40 10.97 21.84
CA LYS A 716 -29.55 11.69 22.79
C LYS A 716 -29.42 10.83 24.05
N LEU A 717 -28.20 10.60 24.50
CA LEU A 717 -27.84 9.80 25.68
C LEU A 717 -27.00 10.65 26.63
N GLY A 718 -27.18 10.50 27.95
CA GLY A 718 -26.46 11.28 28.95
C GLY A 718 -25.95 10.45 30.14
N TRP A 719 -24.73 10.74 30.58
CA TRP A 719 -24.07 10.17 31.75
C TRP A 719 -23.71 11.27 32.73
N SER A 720 -24.11 11.12 34.00
CA SER A 720 -23.65 11.96 35.12
C SER A 720 -22.30 11.46 35.66
N SER A 721 -21.54 12.32 36.35
CA SER A 721 -20.31 11.95 37.08
C SER A 721 -20.39 10.64 37.88
N LYS A 722 -21.50 10.36 38.59
CA LYS A 722 -21.69 9.12 39.37
C LYS A 722 -21.61 7.81 38.56
N HIS A 723 -21.75 7.89 37.25
CA HIS A 723 -21.76 6.74 36.34
C HIS A 723 -20.53 6.73 35.43
N LEU A 724 -19.62 7.69 35.60
CA LEU A 724 -18.36 7.79 34.87
C LEU A 724 -17.23 7.37 35.82
N PRO A 725 -16.21 6.64 35.32
CA PRO A 725 -15.07 6.25 36.15
C PRO A 725 -14.23 7.50 36.51
N VAL A 726 -13.48 7.42 37.60
CA VAL A 726 -12.33 8.30 37.85
C VAL A 726 -11.11 7.51 37.43
N VAL A 727 -10.30 8.09 36.54
CA VAL A 727 -9.30 7.35 35.76
C VAL A 727 -7.90 7.85 36.03
#